data_AF-A0A316NXS2-F1
#
_entry.id   AF-A0A316NXS2-F1
#
_cell.length_a   1.000
_cell.length_b   1.000
_cell.length_c   1.000
_cell.angle_alpha   90.00
_cell.angle_beta   90.00
_cell.angle_gamma   90.00
#
_symmetry.space_group_name_H-M   'P 1'
#
loop_
_entity.id
_entity.type
_entity.pdbx_description
1 polymer ?
#
loop_
_entity_poly.entity_id
_entity_poly.type
_entity_poly.pdbx_seq_one_letter_code
_entity_poly.pdbx_strand_id
1 'polypeptide(L)'
;MQPSHGSAQLKPGNGVVSWTHLADAYPPTERTSTMMKRFASTALAIALVAALVPMAAAFAATPRATVNQDTLTISGTEHYDMAHEALAIVNKERAALGYAPLQFDAELMETALLRSAEIAVNYDHVRPDGSEWFTAFPGGEADGDGFQGGSIAAGQKSAAAVMQTWLYDARQVCRWEDQGITLEDAIVAGNYRLPSGVLITEGTSDRWVSLYYENIINPDYKSTGIGCFFHDGMYYWQQSFSTEDAQGSVKTGSAPVTRRMLVDYVFCGANHVFNAGFDFATKPSLAPGETFAMSYCIKNDGFDRAHCAIDAGNAVWASSNPGVCTVDQDGIVTAKAIGNATITATLPSGRSVSHEWSVKSSLGDAVVSGIPSVTYTGYKIKPDPTVTLGGKRLVAGIDYTLGYANNVNAGSDARIILTGIGDYAGSKTVYFEIGPAPITSATLNYTQFTYDGTEKKPAVTVRSGNKVLGEGDYQISWLNDDMTSVGTKVIEVSGLGNYGGTVRATYEIVAAAAPQEPPAPDSPSDPDAPDQPEVQDPDVPEEPDAPTAQPQTMHRLYNPNSGEHFYTSSDVERSAVVAAGWIDEGVGWTAPDDGIQVYRLYNPYAGEHHYTISVEERDMLVSVGWVWEEGGWFSDPDQAVPLYRAYNPNAYSNNHHYTADLGEFQRLIYLGWVDEGVGWYGVG
;
A
#
# COMPACT_ATOMS: atom_id res chain seq x y z
N MET A 1 40.96 38.87 -40.46
CA MET A 1 41.02 38.55 -41.90
C MET A 1 40.17 37.31 -42.13
N GLN A 2 39.07 37.44 -42.88
CA GLN A 2 38.41 36.38 -43.66
C GLN A 2 39.40 35.80 -44.71
N PRO A 3 39.05 34.76 -45.52
CA PRO A 3 37.85 33.90 -45.59
C PRO A 3 38.30 32.38 -45.65
N SER A 4 37.50 31.33 -45.90
CA SER A 4 36.28 31.16 -46.69
C SER A 4 35.53 29.88 -46.31
N HIS A 5 34.23 30.01 -46.03
CA HIS A 5 33.25 28.93 -46.16
C HIS A 5 32.63 29.01 -47.56
N GLY A 6 32.59 27.90 -48.28
CA GLY A 6 31.80 27.71 -49.49
C GLY A 6 30.61 26.81 -49.18
N SER A 7 29.41 27.33 -49.38
CA SER A 7 28.13 26.63 -49.31
C SER A 7 27.85 25.88 -50.62
N ALA A 8 27.22 24.71 -50.53
CA ALA A 8 26.36 24.18 -51.59
C ALA A 8 25.44 23.08 -51.03
N GLN A 9 24.14 23.37 -50.97
CA GLN A 9 23.09 22.35 -51.02
C GLN A 9 22.98 21.83 -52.47
N LEU A 10 22.64 20.54 -52.64
CA LEU A 10 21.68 20.00 -53.62
C LEU A 10 21.50 18.48 -53.38
N LYS A 11 20.26 18.05 -53.11
CA LYS A 11 19.76 16.65 -53.20
C LYS A 11 19.59 16.24 -54.68
N PRO A 12 19.15 15.02 -55.03
CA PRO A 12 19.44 13.67 -54.52
C PRO A 12 19.93 12.73 -55.65
N GLY A 13 20.55 11.59 -55.32
CA GLY A 13 20.88 10.55 -56.29
C GLY A 13 20.84 9.17 -55.66
N ASN A 14 19.95 8.32 -56.18
CA ASN A 14 19.79 6.91 -55.84
C ASN A 14 21.13 6.16 -55.94
N GLY A 15 21.46 5.40 -54.89
CA GLY A 15 22.58 4.48 -54.87
C GLY A 15 22.27 3.35 -53.92
N VAL A 16 21.80 2.23 -54.47
CA VAL A 16 21.78 0.91 -53.83
C VAL A 16 23.20 0.58 -53.39
N VAL A 17 23.40 0.25 -52.11
CA VAL A 17 24.63 -0.42 -51.65
C VAL A 17 24.23 -1.70 -50.93
N SER A 18 24.41 -2.81 -51.62
CA SER A 18 24.40 -4.16 -51.05
C SER A 18 25.62 -4.33 -50.12
N TRP A 19 25.39 -4.83 -48.92
CA TRP A 19 26.47 -5.26 -48.02
C TRP A 19 26.43 -6.78 -47.86
N THR A 20 27.24 -7.44 -48.68
CA THR A 20 27.74 -8.79 -48.41
C THR A 20 29.09 -8.71 -47.71
N HIS A 21 29.29 -9.62 -46.75
CA HIS A 21 30.51 -9.97 -46.02
C HIS A 21 30.94 -9.08 -44.84
N LEU A 22 30.82 -9.65 -43.64
CA LEU A 22 31.92 -9.83 -42.68
C LEU A 22 31.58 -11.04 -41.79
N ALA A 23 31.95 -12.23 -42.28
CA ALA A 23 32.16 -13.41 -41.46
C ALA A 23 33.61 -13.41 -40.95
N ASP A 24 33.80 -14.01 -39.78
CA ASP A 24 35.04 -14.37 -39.09
C ASP A 24 35.70 -13.35 -38.15
N ALA A 25 35.46 -13.58 -36.84
CA ALA A 25 36.49 -13.48 -35.80
C ALA A 25 36.16 -14.32 -34.54
N TYR A 26 36.61 -15.59 -34.52
CA TYR A 26 37.21 -16.37 -33.39
C TYR A 26 36.38 -16.79 -32.13
N PRO A 27 36.74 -17.91 -31.43
CA PRO A 27 36.52 -19.33 -31.75
C PRO A 27 35.70 -20.10 -30.65
N PRO A 28 35.26 -21.35 -30.87
CA PRO A 28 34.61 -22.16 -29.83
C PRO A 28 35.64 -22.82 -28.91
N THR A 29 35.45 -22.72 -27.59
CA THR A 29 36.23 -23.49 -26.61
C THR A 29 35.44 -24.72 -26.16
N GLU A 30 35.85 -25.89 -26.63
CA GLU A 30 35.51 -27.17 -26.01
C GLU A 30 36.27 -27.33 -24.68
N ARG A 31 35.58 -27.67 -23.59
CA ARG A 31 36.16 -28.47 -22.49
C ARG A 31 35.16 -29.47 -21.93
N THR A 32 35.25 -30.65 -22.50
CA THR A 32 35.11 -32.00 -21.95
C THR A 32 34.79 -32.21 -20.46
N SER A 33 33.87 -33.15 -20.27
CA SER A 33 33.62 -33.94 -19.06
C SER A 33 34.87 -34.63 -18.49
N THR A 34 35.03 -34.63 -17.17
CA THR A 34 35.51 -35.80 -16.39
C THR A 34 35.43 -35.54 -14.88
N MET A 35 34.73 -36.41 -14.13
CA MET A 35 35.21 -37.12 -12.92
C MET A 35 34.05 -37.93 -12.33
N MET A 36 33.96 -39.25 -12.53
CA MET A 36 34.66 -40.36 -11.84
C MET A 36 33.94 -40.89 -10.58
N LYS A 37 33.52 -42.16 -10.72
CA LYS A 37 33.03 -43.15 -9.76
C LYS A 37 33.87 -43.25 -8.47
N ARG A 38 33.21 -43.61 -7.35
CA ARG A 38 33.63 -44.47 -6.20
C ARG A 38 32.69 -44.18 -5.00
N PHE A 39 32.18 -45.07 -4.14
CA PHE A 39 32.43 -46.47 -3.75
C PHE A 39 31.12 -47.11 -3.24
N ALA A 40 31.06 -48.44 -3.28
CA ALA A 40 30.04 -49.29 -2.70
C ALA A 40 30.31 -49.62 -1.21
N SER A 41 29.27 -50.14 -0.56
CA SER A 41 29.26 -51.02 0.64
C SER A 41 29.10 -50.30 1.99
N THR A 42 28.02 -50.58 2.74
CA THR A 42 28.02 -51.59 3.82
C THR A 42 26.58 -51.89 4.24
N ALA A 43 26.22 -53.18 4.27
CA ALA A 43 24.98 -53.69 4.84
C ALA A 43 25.20 -54.07 6.31
N LEU A 44 24.22 -53.82 7.19
CA LEU A 44 24.03 -54.65 8.38
C LEU A 44 22.54 -54.73 8.72
N ALA A 45 22.03 -55.95 8.66
CA ALA A 45 20.68 -56.35 9.02
C ALA A 45 20.60 -56.72 10.50
N ILE A 46 19.51 -56.35 11.19
CA ILE A 46 18.98 -57.09 12.35
C ILE A 46 17.45 -57.21 12.22
N ALA A 47 16.99 -58.46 12.32
CA ALA A 47 15.64 -58.99 12.19
C ALA A 47 14.70 -58.52 13.32
N LEU A 48 13.45 -58.10 13.02
CA LEU A 48 12.20 -58.89 12.88
C LEU A 48 11.55 -59.32 14.22
N VAL A 49 10.43 -58.69 14.59
CA VAL A 49 9.28 -59.37 15.21
C VAL A 49 8.01 -58.80 14.56
N ALA A 50 7.26 -59.69 13.93
CA ALA A 50 6.05 -59.42 13.17
C ALA A 50 4.79 -59.57 14.04
N ALA A 51 3.79 -58.73 13.79
CA ALA A 51 2.38 -59.06 13.99
C ALA A 51 1.58 -58.47 12.81
N LEU A 52 1.08 -59.35 11.95
CA LEU A 52 0.27 -59.06 10.76
C LEU A 52 -1.22 -58.91 11.09
N VAL A 53 -1.88 -57.92 10.49
CA VAL A 53 -3.24 -57.99 9.90
C VAL A 53 -3.27 -57.05 8.67
N PRO A 54 -3.89 -57.40 7.51
CA PRO A 54 -3.39 -57.02 6.19
C PRO A 54 -4.00 -55.72 5.66
N MET A 55 -3.15 -54.83 5.13
CA MET A 55 -3.55 -53.78 4.19
C MET A 55 -2.91 -54.15 2.85
N ALA A 56 -3.73 -54.46 1.86
CA ALA A 56 -3.29 -54.75 0.50
C ALA A 56 -2.72 -53.47 -0.13
N ALA A 57 -1.42 -53.22 0.09
CA ALA A 57 -0.65 -52.27 -0.71
C ALA A 57 -0.16 -53.03 -1.95
N ALA A 58 -0.81 -52.79 -3.08
CA ALA A 58 -0.24 -53.11 -4.38
C ALA A 58 0.97 -52.19 -4.59
N PHE A 59 2.17 -52.68 -4.23
CA PHE A 59 3.42 -52.12 -4.76
C PHE A 59 3.51 -52.51 -6.24
N ALA A 60 2.94 -51.67 -7.10
CA ALA A 60 3.43 -51.55 -8.45
C ALA A 60 4.62 -50.58 -8.41
N ALA A 61 5.83 -51.12 -8.34
CA ALA A 61 7.01 -50.35 -8.69
C ALA A 61 7.01 -50.17 -10.21
N THR A 62 6.58 -49.00 -10.69
CA THR A 62 6.92 -48.51 -12.03
C THR A 62 7.98 -47.42 -11.90
N PRO A 63 9.00 -47.42 -12.79
CA PRO A 63 10.15 -46.53 -12.66
C PRO A 63 9.70 -45.09 -12.96
N ARG A 64 9.90 -44.17 -12.02
CA ARG A 64 9.73 -42.73 -12.30
C ARG A 64 10.91 -42.28 -13.15
N ALA A 65 10.79 -42.45 -14.46
CA ALA A 65 11.51 -41.58 -15.38
C ALA A 65 10.99 -40.16 -15.10
N THR A 66 11.85 -39.28 -14.61
CA THR A 66 11.53 -37.85 -14.50
C THR A 66 11.43 -37.32 -15.92
N VAL A 67 10.22 -37.38 -16.48
CA VAL A 67 9.91 -36.68 -17.72
C VAL A 67 9.87 -35.20 -17.33
N ASN A 68 10.80 -34.39 -17.84
CA ASN A 68 10.82 -32.94 -17.60
C ASN A 68 9.76 -32.20 -18.41
N GLN A 69 8.76 -32.92 -18.93
CA GLN A 69 7.76 -32.40 -19.83
C GLN A 69 6.37 -32.76 -19.33
N ASP A 70 5.43 -31.84 -19.46
CA ASP A 70 4.02 -32.10 -19.32
C ASP A 70 3.26 -31.59 -20.53
N THR A 71 2.17 -32.27 -20.87
CA THR A 71 1.22 -31.69 -21.82
C THR A 71 0.14 -30.97 -21.04
N LEU A 72 0.13 -29.64 -21.13
CA LEU A 72 -0.80 -28.77 -20.43
C LEU A 72 -1.94 -28.35 -21.35
N THR A 73 -3.11 -28.15 -20.76
CA THR A 73 -4.20 -27.39 -21.38
C THR A 73 -4.33 -26.03 -20.74
N ILE A 74 -4.53 -25.02 -21.58
CA ILE A 74 -4.93 -23.68 -21.15
C ILE A 74 -6.20 -23.28 -21.89
N SER A 75 -7.13 -22.69 -21.16
CA SER A 75 -8.38 -22.16 -21.71
C SER A 75 -8.36 -20.64 -21.76
N GLY A 76 -8.88 -20.07 -22.83
CA GLY A 76 -8.92 -18.62 -23.03
C GLY A 76 -9.81 -18.22 -24.20
N THR A 77 -9.67 -16.98 -24.66
CA THR A 77 -10.44 -16.43 -25.78
C THR A 77 -9.50 -15.96 -26.87
N GLU A 78 -9.73 -16.41 -28.11
CA GLU A 78 -9.05 -15.91 -29.30
C GLU A 78 -9.83 -14.73 -29.87
N HIS A 79 -9.14 -13.60 -30.06
CA HIS A 79 -9.71 -12.34 -30.53
C HIS A 79 -9.28 -12.07 -31.98
N TYR A 80 -10.02 -12.62 -32.93
CA TYR A 80 -9.77 -12.42 -34.36
C TYR A 80 -10.10 -10.98 -34.80
N ASP A 81 -11.17 -10.40 -34.24
CA ASP A 81 -11.54 -8.99 -34.41
C ASP A 81 -10.39 -8.03 -34.07
N MET A 82 -9.76 -8.22 -32.92
CA MET A 82 -8.62 -7.41 -32.49
C MET A 82 -7.39 -7.60 -33.39
N ALA A 83 -7.20 -8.79 -33.95
CA ALA A 83 -6.16 -9.05 -34.94
C ALA A 83 -6.41 -8.31 -36.27
N HIS A 84 -7.65 -8.27 -36.75
CA HIS A 84 -8.04 -7.50 -37.94
C HIS A 84 -7.84 -5.99 -37.73
N GLU A 85 -8.20 -5.47 -36.55
CA GLU A 85 -7.96 -4.07 -36.20
C GLU A 85 -6.47 -3.73 -36.19
N ALA A 86 -5.63 -4.62 -35.65
CA ALA A 86 -4.18 -4.43 -35.65
C ALA A 86 -3.61 -4.39 -37.07
N LEU A 87 -4.04 -5.29 -37.96
CA LEU A 87 -3.64 -5.25 -39.37
C LEU A 87 -4.05 -3.93 -40.06
N ALA A 88 -5.25 -3.41 -39.76
CA ALA A 88 -5.67 -2.13 -40.32
C ALA A 88 -4.73 -0.98 -39.91
N ILE A 89 -4.22 -1.00 -38.67
CA ILE A 89 -3.24 -0.03 -38.18
C ILE A 89 -1.89 -0.21 -38.89
N VAL A 90 -1.40 -1.45 -39.01
CA VAL A 90 -0.18 -1.78 -39.79
C VAL A 90 -0.26 -1.23 -41.21
N ASN A 91 -1.36 -1.51 -41.91
CA ASN A 91 -1.53 -1.10 -43.30
C ASN A 91 -1.69 0.40 -43.47
N LYS A 92 -2.30 1.08 -42.49
CA LYS A 92 -2.32 2.55 -42.46
C LYS A 92 -0.91 3.12 -42.37
N GLU A 93 -0.05 2.50 -41.57
CA GLU A 93 1.33 2.95 -41.40
C GLU A 93 2.20 2.67 -42.62
N ARG A 94 2.08 1.47 -43.22
CA ARG A 94 2.75 1.12 -44.48
C ARG A 94 2.36 2.07 -45.61
N ALA A 95 1.08 2.41 -45.71
CA ALA A 95 0.59 3.36 -46.71
C ALA A 95 1.18 4.77 -46.52
N ALA A 96 1.38 5.22 -45.27
CA ALA A 96 1.99 6.52 -44.98
C ALA A 96 3.46 6.61 -45.47
N LEU A 97 4.15 5.47 -45.58
CA LEU A 97 5.51 5.35 -46.08
C LEU A 97 5.59 4.96 -47.57
N GLY A 98 4.44 4.75 -48.24
CA GLY A 98 4.37 4.38 -49.65
C GLY A 98 4.57 2.89 -49.93
N TYR A 99 4.46 2.02 -48.92
CA TYR A 99 4.55 0.57 -49.07
C TYR A 99 3.18 -0.07 -49.36
N ALA A 100 3.20 -1.22 -50.04
CA ALA A 100 2.00 -2.01 -50.30
C ALA A 100 1.39 -2.56 -48.99
N PRO A 101 0.04 -2.62 -48.87
CA PRO A 101 -0.59 -3.21 -47.70
C PRO A 101 -0.30 -4.71 -47.61
N LEU A 102 -0.11 -5.21 -46.40
CA LEU A 102 -0.05 -6.64 -46.11
C LEU A 102 -1.44 -7.26 -46.18
N GLN A 103 -1.49 -8.48 -46.69
CA GLN A 103 -2.67 -9.33 -46.68
C GLN A 103 -2.70 -10.22 -45.44
N PHE A 104 -3.88 -10.54 -44.93
CA PHE A 104 -4.01 -11.42 -43.78
C PHE A 104 -4.00 -12.89 -44.21
N ASP A 105 -3.02 -13.65 -43.73
CA ASP A 105 -2.85 -15.06 -44.04
C ASP A 105 -3.47 -15.94 -42.94
N ALA A 106 -4.30 -16.90 -43.32
CA ALA A 106 -5.06 -17.72 -42.39
C ALA A 106 -4.18 -18.70 -41.59
N GLU A 107 -3.11 -19.24 -42.19
CA GLU A 107 -2.20 -20.18 -41.55
C GLU A 107 -1.24 -19.46 -40.60
N LEU A 108 -0.74 -18.28 -40.99
CA LEU A 108 0.02 -17.41 -40.11
C LEU A 108 -0.83 -16.91 -38.95
N MET A 109 -2.12 -16.60 -39.15
CA MET A 109 -3.01 -16.20 -38.06
C MET A 109 -3.22 -17.33 -37.05
N GLU A 110 -3.47 -18.56 -37.49
CA GLU A 110 -3.62 -19.71 -36.59
C GLU A 110 -2.30 -20.00 -35.84
N THR A 111 -1.16 -19.87 -36.52
CA THR A 111 0.17 -19.95 -35.91
C THR A 111 0.37 -18.85 -34.88
N ALA A 112 -0.01 -17.62 -35.20
CA ALA A 112 0.09 -16.47 -34.30
C ALA A 112 -0.78 -16.65 -33.06
N LEU A 113 -1.99 -17.19 -33.18
CA LEU A 113 -2.88 -17.48 -32.05
C LEU A 113 -2.32 -18.59 -31.16
N LEU A 114 -1.78 -19.66 -31.76
CA LEU A 114 -1.06 -20.70 -31.01
C LEU A 114 0.10 -20.08 -30.24
N ARG A 115 0.91 -19.24 -30.89
CA ARG A 115 2.03 -18.57 -30.24
C ARG A 115 1.57 -17.62 -29.15
N SER A 116 0.51 -16.83 -29.34
CA SER A 116 -0.07 -15.98 -28.29
C SER A 116 -0.50 -16.78 -27.07
N ALA A 117 -1.08 -17.97 -27.27
CA ALA A 117 -1.42 -18.89 -26.18
C ALA A 117 -0.17 -19.45 -25.49
N GLU A 118 0.85 -19.84 -26.25
CA GLU A 118 2.13 -20.30 -25.71
C GLU A 118 2.89 -19.20 -24.96
N ILE A 119 2.79 -17.95 -25.40
CA ILE A 119 3.38 -16.76 -24.77
C ILE A 119 2.78 -16.50 -23.39
N ALA A 120 1.52 -16.90 -23.16
CA ALA A 120 0.94 -16.86 -21.81
C ALA A 120 1.75 -17.74 -20.84
N VAL A 121 2.17 -18.92 -21.29
CA VAL A 121 2.92 -19.90 -20.50
C VAL A 121 4.41 -19.55 -20.44
N ASN A 122 4.99 -19.15 -21.58
CA ASN A 122 6.39 -18.78 -21.73
C ASN A 122 6.52 -17.52 -22.61
N TYR A 123 6.63 -16.34 -21.99
CA TYR A 123 6.84 -15.06 -22.66
C TYR A 123 8.24 -14.97 -23.27
N ASP A 124 8.46 -15.72 -24.35
CA ASP A 124 9.73 -15.81 -25.07
C ASP A 124 9.47 -16.14 -26.55
N HIS A 125 10.47 -15.88 -27.40
CA HIS A 125 10.52 -16.40 -28.77
C HIS A 125 10.86 -17.90 -28.80
N VAL A 126 11.29 -18.50 -27.71
CA VAL A 126 11.37 -19.96 -27.56
C VAL A 126 10.01 -20.49 -27.16
N ARG A 127 9.55 -21.56 -27.84
CA ARG A 127 8.27 -22.20 -27.54
C ARG A 127 8.34 -22.95 -26.21
N PRO A 128 7.19 -23.22 -25.55
CA PRO A 128 7.19 -23.91 -24.27
C PRO A 128 7.77 -25.33 -24.30
N ASP A 129 7.83 -25.98 -25.45
CA ASP A 129 8.48 -27.28 -25.63
C ASP A 129 10.00 -27.20 -25.87
N GLY A 130 10.55 -25.98 -25.87
CA GLY A 130 11.95 -25.68 -26.14
C GLY A 130 12.30 -25.55 -27.63
N SER A 131 11.34 -25.71 -28.54
CA SER A 131 11.61 -25.50 -29.96
C SER A 131 11.58 -24.02 -30.34
N GLU A 132 12.23 -23.69 -31.46
CA GLU A 132 12.22 -22.32 -31.99
C GLU A 132 10.79 -21.90 -32.38
N TRP A 133 10.42 -20.64 -32.15
CA TRP A 133 9.09 -20.09 -32.49
C TRP A 133 8.61 -20.39 -33.92
N PHE A 134 9.50 -20.39 -34.92
CA PHE A 134 9.11 -20.63 -36.32
C PHE A 134 8.61 -22.08 -36.56
N THR A 135 8.93 -23.02 -35.67
CA THR A 135 8.43 -24.40 -35.75
C THR A 135 6.94 -24.53 -35.47
N ALA A 136 6.29 -23.49 -34.94
CA ALA A 136 4.83 -23.44 -34.84
C ALA A 136 4.14 -23.39 -36.21
N PHE A 137 4.88 -23.00 -37.26
CA PHE A 137 4.34 -22.92 -38.61
C PHE A 137 4.34 -24.31 -39.28
N PRO A 138 3.19 -24.79 -39.78
CA PRO A 138 3.06 -26.15 -40.34
C PRO A 138 3.84 -26.37 -41.65
N GLY A 139 4.31 -25.31 -42.32
CA GLY A 139 5.04 -25.37 -43.59
C GLY A 139 6.51 -25.81 -43.51
N GLY A 140 7.12 -25.79 -42.32
CA GLY A 140 8.48 -26.31 -42.09
C GLY A 140 9.63 -25.45 -42.66
N GLU A 141 10.59 -25.14 -41.80
CA GLU A 141 11.91 -24.54 -42.06
C GLU A 141 11.95 -23.04 -42.44
N ALA A 142 12.65 -22.28 -41.59
CA ALA A 142 13.11 -20.91 -41.83
C ALA A 142 14.28 -20.84 -42.85
N ASP A 143 14.56 -21.92 -43.56
CA ASP A 143 15.63 -22.03 -44.55
C ASP A 143 15.05 -21.72 -45.94
N GLY A 144 14.71 -20.45 -46.19
CA GLY A 144 14.30 -20.00 -47.52
C GLY A 144 13.39 -18.79 -47.51
N ASP A 145 12.08 -18.98 -47.61
CA ASP A 145 11.26 -17.97 -48.30
C ASP A 145 9.88 -17.70 -47.65
N GLY A 146 9.62 -18.17 -46.42
CA GLY A 146 8.25 -18.18 -45.88
C GLY A 146 7.97 -17.28 -44.69
N PHE A 147 8.81 -17.30 -43.65
CA PHE A 147 8.51 -16.68 -42.37
C PHE A 147 9.76 -15.92 -41.88
N GLN A 148 9.69 -14.59 -41.75
CA GLN A 148 10.92 -13.78 -41.64
C GLN A 148 10.98 -12.80 -40.47
N GLY A 149 9.90 -12.62 -39.70
CA GLY A 149 9.89 -11.68 -38.58
C GLY A 149 8.74 -11.96 -37.60
N GLY A 150 9.00 -11.76 -36.31
CA GLY A 150 8.05 -12.03 -35.24
C GLY A 150 8.07 -10.94 -34.17
N SER A 151 6.89 -10.48 -33.77
CA SER A 151 6.73 -9.54 -32.65
C SER A 151 5.83 -10.16 -31.60
N ILE A 152 6.21 -10.08 -30.32
CA ILE A 152 5.38 -10.54 -29.20
C ILE A 152 5.06 -9.39 -28.25
N ALA A 153 3.92 -9.45 -27.56
CA ALA A 153 3.56 -8.49 -26.52
C ALA A 153 2.55 -9.10 -25.53
N ALA A 154 2.49 -8.56 -24.31
CA ALA A 154 1.54 -8.98 -23.30
C ALA A 154 1.00 -7.79 -22.49
N GLY A 155 -0.28 -7.85 -22.12
CA GLY A 155 -0.99 -6.87 -21.28
C GLY A 155 -1.76 -5.79 -22.04
N GLN A 156 -1.50 -5.59 -23.35
CA GLN A 156 -2.19 -4.57 -24.14
C GLN A 156 -3.63 -5.01 -24.44
N LYS A 157 -4.61 -4.26 -23.95
CA LYS A 157 -6.04 -4.64 -24.01
C LYS A 157 -6.74 -4.28 -25.34
N SER A 158 -6.00 -3.74 -26.31
CA SER A 158 -6.57 -3.32 -27.61
C SER A 158 -5.52 -3.36 -28.72
N ALA A 159 -6.01 -3.46 -29.97
CA ALA A 159 -5.18 -3.37 -31.16
C ALA A 159 -4.36 -2.07 -31.21
N ALA A 160 -4.96 -0.95 -30.81
CA ALA A 160 -4.26 0.33 -30.74
C ALA A 160 -3.13 0.33 -29.71
N ALA A 161 -3.34 -0.28 -28.54
CA ALA A 161 -2.35 -0.33 -27.48
C ALA A 161 -1.16 -1.22 -27.85
N VAL A 162 -1.38 -2.41 -28.42
CA VAL A 162 -0.27 -3.26 -28.88
C VAL A 162 0.47 -2.61 -30.04
N MET A 163 -0.25 -1.91 -30.92
CA MET A 163 0.39 -1.23 -32.05
C MET A 163 1.20 -0.01 -31.63
N GLN A 164 0.80 0.67 -30.56
CA GLN A 164 1.64 1.70 -29.96
C GLN A 164 2.98 1.10 -29.53
N THR A 165 2.98 -0.08 -28.90
CA THR A 165 4.22 -0.76 -28.50
C THR A 165 5.08 -1.15 -29.69
N TRP A 166 4.52 -1.85 -30.69
CA TRP A 166 5.32 -2.32 -31.83
C TRP A 166 5.74 -1.23 -32.82
N LEU A 167 4.97 -0.14 -32.97
CA LEU A 167 5.29 0.94 -33.92
C LEU A 167 6.04 2.12 -33.29
N TYR A 168 5.66 2.55 -32.09
CA TYR A 168 6.15 3.83 -31.53
C TYR A 168 7.43 3.64 -30.72
N ASP A 169 7.46 2.66 -29.82
CA ASP A 169 8.62 2.41 -28.97
C ASP A 169 9.81 1.94 -29.80
N ALA A 170 9.56 1.03 -30.74
CA ALA A 170 10.55 0.56 -31.72
C ALA A 170 11.15 1.68 -32.59
N ARG A 171 10.34 2.66 -33.05
CA ARG A 171 10.84 3.86 -33.77
C ARG A 171 11.70 4.78 -32.93
N GLN A 172 11.45 4.85 -31.63
CA GLN A 172 12.28 5.66 -30.74
C GLN A 172 13.64 4.99 -30.53
N VAL A 173 13.65 3.66 -30.35
CA VAL A 173 14.88 2.87 -30.27
C VAL A 173 15.73 3.03 -31.54
N CYS A 174 15.17 2.86 -32.75
CA CYS A 174 15.94 3.05 -33.99
C CYS A 174 16.56 4.45 -34.11
N ARG A 175 15.85 5.49 -33.65
CA ARG A 175 16.35 6.88 -33.67
C ARG A 175 17.48 7.11 -32.66
N TRP A 176 17.49 6.41 -31.54
CA TRP A 176 18.58 6.45 -30.57
C TRP A 176 19.80 5.67 -31.07
N GLU A 177 19.60 4.51 -31.67
CA GLU A 177 20.67 3.72 -32.30
C GLU A 177 21.37 4.52 -33.42
N ASP A 178 20.60 5.21 -34.27
CA ASP A 178 21.13 6.14 -35.29
C ASP A 178 21.96 7.29 -34.69
N GLN A 179 21.74 7.62 -33.41
CA GLN A 179 22.45 8.64 -32.65
C GLN A 179 23.56 8.06 -31.77
N GLY A 180 23.79 6.74 -31.81
CA GLY A 180 24.77 6.04 -30.99
C GLY A 180 24.39 5.93 -29.50
N ILE A 181 23.11 6.11 -29.16
CA ILE A 181 22.57 6.03 -27.80
C ILE A 181 21.93 4.65 -27.61
N THR A 182 22.32 3.92 -26.56
CA THR A 182 21.70 2.62 -26.25
C THR A 182 20.37 2.82 -25.51
N LEU A 183 19.47 1.82 -25.57
CA LEU A 183 18.20 1.84 -24.82
C LEU A 183 18.45 1.94 -23.30
N GLU A 184 19.50 1.26 -22.81
CA GLU A 184 19.96 1.32 -21.42
C GLU A 184 20.36 2.74 -21.02
N ASP A 185 21.15 3.43 -21.86
CA ASP A 185 21.54 4.83 -21.64
C ASP A 185 20.33 5.79 -21.63
N ALA A 186 19.33 5.55 -22.50
CA ALA A 186 18.12 6.36 -22.58
C ALA A 186 17.17 6.16 -21.39
N ILE A 187 17.06 4.94 -20.87
CA ILE A 187 16.31 4.59 -19.66
C ILE A 187 16.98 5.20 -18.42
N VAL A 188 18.30 5.03 -18.28
CA VAL A 188 19.09 5.57 -17.16
C VAL A 188 19.08 7.11 -17.14
N ALA A 189 19.06 7.76 -18.31
CA ALA A 189 18.96 9.21 -18.44
C ALA A 189 17.55 9.78 -18.13
N GLY A 190 16.56 8.94 -17.79
CA GLY A 190 15.19 9.39 -17.49
C GLY A 190 14.42 9.90 -18.71
N ASN A 191 14.90 9.62 -19.93
CA ASN A 191 14.34 10.13 -21.19
C ASN A 191 13.21 9.27 -21.76
N TYR A 192 12.81 8.18 -21.08
CA TYR A 192 11.75 7.29 -21.52
C TYR A 192 10.56 7.26 -20.55
N ARG A 193 9.38 7.62 -21.05
CA ARG A 193 8.08 7.47 -20.36
C ARG A 193 7.03 6.99 -21.36
N LEU A 194 6.36 5.87 -21.07
CA LEU A 194 5.23 5.39 -21.86
C LEU A 194 3.96 6.22 -21.59
N PRO A 195 3.19 6.63 -22.61
CA PRO A 195 1.89 7.29 -22.44
C PRO A 195 0.81 6.38 -21.80
N SER A 196 1.05 5.06 -21.71
CA SER A 196 0.15 4.06 -21.15
C SER A 196 0.37 3.78 -19.66
N GLY A 197 1.40 4.38 -19.03
CA GLY A 197 1.75 4.09 -17.63
C GLY A 197 2.35 2.70 -17.37
N VAL A 198 2.65 1.93 -18.43
CA VAL A 198 3.39 0.67 -18.33
C VAL A 198 4.89 0.97 -18.29
N LEU A 199 5.68 0.22 -17.51
CA LEU A 199 7.14 0.28 -17.54
C LEU A 199 7.64 -0.90 -18.37
N ILE A 200 8.56 -0.64 -19.31
CA ILE A 200 9.45 -1.69 -19.83
C ILE A 200 10.54 -1.84 -18.77
N THR A 201 10.60 -2.99 -18.11
CA THR A 201 11.65 -3.31 -17.14
C THR A 201 12.76 -4.12 -17.80
N GLU A 202 13.99 -3.99 -17.28
CA GLU A 202 15.12 -4.86 -17.64
C GLU A 202 14.68 -6.33 -17.64
N GLY A 203 14.85 -6.99 -18.79
CA GLY A 203 14.38 -8.36 -19.05
C GLY A 203 13.80 -8.57 -20.45
N THR A 204 13.27 -7.52 -21.09
CA THR A 204 12.97 -7.56 -22.53
C THR A 204 14.28 -7.38 -23.30
N SER A 205 14.93 -8.48 -23.68
CA SER A 205 16.23 -8.46 -24.37
C SER A 205 16.35 -7.34 -25.43
N ASP A 206 17.34 -6.47 -25.20
CA ASP A 206 17.54 -5.10 -25.71
C ASP A 206 17.87 -4.97 -27.21
N ARG A 207 17.48 -5.93 -28.05
CA ARG A 207 17.74 -5.88 -29.51
C ARG A 207 16.52 -6.14 -30.38
N TRP A 208 15.43 -6.67 -29.81
CA TRP A 208 14.28 -7.12 -30.59
C TRP A 208 13.23 -6.03 -30.82
N VAL A 209 13.17 -5.02 -29.96
CA VAL A 209 12.15 -3.96 -30.06
C VAL A 209 12.35 -3.12 -31.33
N SER A 210 13.57 -2.77 -31.71
CA SER A 210 13.86 -2.10 -33.00
C SER A 210 13.44 -2.95 -34.20
N LEU A 211 13.68 -4.27 -34.14
CA LEU A 211 13.27 -5.23 -35.17
C LEU A 211 11.74 -5.30 -35.38
N TYR A 212 10.92 -5.01 -34.36
CA TYR A 212 9.46 -5.03 -34.50
C TYR A 212 8.96 -3.98 -35.48
N TYR A 213 9.52 -2.77 -35.44
CA TYR A 213 9.16 -1.74 -36.40
C TYR A 213 9.69 -2.08 -37.79
N GLU A 214 10.95 -2.52 -37.89
CA GLU A 214 11.56 -2.93 -39.16
C GLU A 214 10.73 -4.01 -39.86
N ASN A 215 10.23 -5.01 -39.11
CA ASN A 215 9.36 -6.04 -39.64
C ASN A 215 8.06 -5.45 -40.21
N ILE A 216 7.41 -4.52 -39.50
CA ILE A 216 6.14 -3.91 -39.95
C ILE A 216 6.33 -3.13 -41.27
N ILE A 217 7.45 -2.43 -41.42
CA ILE A 217 7.71 -1.59 -42.60
C ILE A 217 8.54 -2.27 -43.69
N ASN A 218 8.91 -3.53 -43.52
CA ASN A 218 9.70 -4.25 -44.50
C ASN A 218 8.92 -4.32 -45.85
N PRO A 219 9.47 -3.76 -46.94
CA PRO A 219 8.78 -3.74 -48.24
C PRO A 219 8.65 -5.12 -48.89
N ASP A 220 9.45 -6.10 -48.49
CA ASP A 220 9.46 -7.44 -49.08
C ASP A 220 8.30 -8.31 -48.57
N TYR A 221 7.72 -7.96 -47.42
CA TYR A 221 6.58 -8.68 -46.87
C TYR A 221 5.29 -8.35 -47.63
N LYS A 222 4.54 -9.42 -47.93
CA LYS A 222 3.26 -9.38 -48.64
C LYS A 222 2.09 -9.81 -47.76
N SER A 223 2.33 -10.67 -46.78
CA SER A 223 1.30 -11.16 -45.86
C SER A 223 1.75 -11.21 -44.41
N THR A 224 0.77 -11.32 -43.50
CA THR A 224 0.98 -11.36 -42.06
C THR A 224 -0.11 -12.15 -41.36
N GLY A 225 0.25 -12.75 -40.21
CA GLY A 225 -0.70 -13.27 -39.23
C GLY A 225 -0.55 -12.52 -37.93
N ILE A 226 -1.67 -12.17 -37.31
CA ILE A 226 -1.70 -11.53 -35.98
C ILE A 226 -2.61 -12.39 -35.09
N GLY A 227 -2.12 -12.71 -33.90
CA GLY A 227 -2.82 -13.49 -32.89
C GLY A 227 -3.02 -12.67 -31.63
N CYS A 228 -4.23 -12.75 -31.07
CA CYS A 228 -4.56 -12.18 -29.77
C CYS A 228 -5.28 -13.25 -28.94
N PHE A 229 -4.68 -13.64 -27.83
CA PHE A 229 -5.23 -14.64 -26.91
C PHE A 229 -5.41 -14.00 -25.53
N PHE A 230 -6.64 -14.04 -25.00
CA PHE A 230 -6.96 -13.57 -23.66
C PHE A 230 -7.03 -14.75 -22.69
N HIS A 231 -6.27 -14.65 -21.61
CA HIS A 231 -6.20 -15.67 -20.57
C HIS A 231 -5.89 -15.02 -19.22
N ASP A 232 -6.62 -15.43 -18.18
CA ASP A 232 -6.44 -14.99 -16.79
C ASP A 232 -6.30 -13.46 -16.61
N GLY A 233 -7.19 -12.69 -17.25
CA GLY A 233 -7.19 -11.23 -17.14
C GLY A 233 -6.16 -10.51 -18.00
N MET A 234 -5.32 -11.23 -18.75
CA MET A 234 -4.26 -10.68 -19.59
C MET A 234 -4.44 -11.02 -21.07
N TYR A 235 -4.01 -10.11 -21.94
CA TYR A 235 -4.01 -10.28 -23.39
C TYR A 235 -2.59 -10.56 -23.88
N TYR A 236 -2.42 -11.58 -24.71
CA TYR A 236 -1.14 -12.00 -25.27
C TYR A 236 -1.19 -11.89 -26.80
N TRP A 237 -0.15 -11.31 -27.36
CA TRP A 237 -0.10 -10.92 -28.75
C TRP A 237 1.11 -11.52 -29.44
N GLN A 238 0.90 -11.92 -30.68
CA GLN A 238 1.96 -12.31 -31.59
C GLN A 238 1.64 -11.78 -32.98
N GLN A 239 2.66 -11.29 -33.68
CA GLN A 239 2.59 -10.95 -35.09
C GLN A 239 3.69 -11.69 -35.84
N SER A 240 3.33 -12.17 -37.03
CA SER A 240 4.15 -12.95 -37.95
C SER A 240 4.13 -12.31 -39.34
N PHE A 241 5.22 -12.40 -40.10
CA PHE A 241 5.29 -11.85 -41.47
C PHE A 241 5.83 -12.85 -42.48
N SER A 242 5.39 -12.70 -43.73
CA SER A 242 5.81 -13.52 -44.86
C SER A 242 6.02 -12.70 -46.13
N THR A 243 7.00 -13.13 -46.93
CA THR A 243 7.28 -12.68 -48.30
C THR A 243 6.32 -13.28 -49.35
N GLU A 244 5.49 -14.24 -48.93
CA GLU A 244 4.50 -14.91 -49.77
C GLU A 244 3.12 -14.24 -49.70
N ASP A 245 2.33 -14.43 -50.75
CA ASP A 245 0.94 -13.97 -50.80
C ASP A 245 0.08 -14.71 -49.77
N ALA A 246 -0.93 -14.04 -49.23
CA ALA A 246 -1.79 -14.63 -48.21
C ALA A 246 -2.61 -15.80 -48.75
N GLN A 247 -2.77 -16.82 -47.92
CA GLN A 247 -3.52 -18.03 -48.20
C GLN A 247 -4.71 -18.21 -47.26
N GLY A 248 -5.72 -18.95 -47.73
CA GLY A 248 -6.87 -19.37 -46.94
C GLY A 248 -7.90 -18.27 -46.66
N SER A 249 -8.82 -18.56 -45.74
CA SER A 249 -9.88 -17.64 -45.32
C SER A 249 -9.76 -17.39 -43.82
N VAL A 250 -9.67 -16.12 -43.45
CA VAL A 250 -9.43 -15.67 -42.09
C VAL A 250 -10.72 -15.58 -41.28
N LYS A 251 -10.68 -16.05 -40.05
CA LYS A 251 -11.81 -16.01 -39.10
C LYS A 251 -12.03 -14.58 -38.59
N THR A 252 -13.19 -14.32 -38.01
CA THR A 252 -13.59 -13.01 -37.46
C THR A 252 -14.28 -13.17 -36.10
N GLY A 253 -14.40 -12.07 -35.34
CA GLY A 253 -15.02 -12.07 -34.03
C GLY A 253 -14.10 -12.62 -32.93
N SER A 254 -14.69 -13.19 -31.89
CA SER A 254 -13.97 -13.76 -30.75
C SER A 254 -14.55 -15.12 -30.38
N ALA A 255 -13.70 -16.08 -29.97
CA ALA A 255 -14.16 -17.42 -29.61
C ALA A 255 -13.37 -18.00 -28.43
N PRO A 256 -14.04 -18.66 -27.46
CA PRO A 256 -13.34 -19.42 -26.43
C PRO A 256 -12.66 -20.65 -27.05
N VAL A 257 -11.47 -20.97 -26.57
CA VAL A 257 -10.68 -22.11 -27.01
C VAL A 257 -9.95 -22.75 -25.82
N THR A 258 -9.70 -24.05 -25.91
CA THR A 258 -8.74 -24.75 -25.06
C THR A 258 -7.59 -25.21 -25.94
N ARG A 259 -6.38 -24.72 -25.66
CA ARG A 259 -5.16 -25.09 -26.38
C ARG A 259 -4.38 -26.11 -25.55
N ARG A 260 -3.93 -27.17 -26.21
CA ARG A 260 -3.08 -28.20 -25.63
C ARG A 260 -1.65 -27.96 -26.10
N MET A 261 -0.70 -27.88 -25.18
CA MET A 261 0.70 -27.61 -25.49
C MET A 261 1.64 -28.50 -24.68
N LEU A 262 2.78 -28.83 -25.27
CA LEU A 262 3.87 -29.50 -24.57
C LEU A 262 4.72 -28.43 -23.88
N VAL A 263 5.01 -28.63 -22.61
CA VAL A 263 5.86 -27.73 -21.82
C VAL A 263 7.05 -28.52 -21.33
N ASP A 264 8.25 -28.15 -21.79
CA ASP A 264 9.53 -28.66 -21.32
C ASP A 264 10.14 -27.71 -20.30
N TYR A 265 10.20 -28.17 -19.06
CA TYR A 265 10.65 -27.36 -17.93
C TYR A 265 12.16 -27.16 -17.85
N VAL A 266 12.94 -27.78 -18.73
CA VAL A 266 14.36 -27.44 -18.88
C VAL A 266 14.50 -26.16 -19.71
N PHE A 267 13.68 -26.02 -20.75
CA PHE A 267 13.77 -24.93 -21.73
C PHE A 267 12.89 -23.73 -21.40
N CYS A 268 11.73 -23.94 -20.79
CA CYS A 268 10.94 -22.90 -20.15
C CYS A 268 11.64 -22.30 -18.92
N GLY A 269 12.97 -22.30 -18.84
CA GLY A 269 13.71 -21.98 -17.63
C GLY A 269 13.52 -23.04 -16.54
N ALA A 270 14.62 -23.65 -16.10
CA ALA A 270 14.62 -24.51 -14.91
C ALA A 270 14.11 -23.80 -13.64
N ASN A 271 13.94 -22.47 -13.70
CA ASN A 271 13.55 -21.58 -12.61
C ASN A 271 12.07 -21.18 -12.59
N HIS A 272 11.23 -21.54 -13.60
CA HIS A 272 9.80 -21.23 -13.55
C HIS A 272 9.17 -21.77 -12.26
N VAL A 273 8.81 -20.84 -11.38
CA VAL A 273 8.26 -21.17 -10.08
C VAL A 273 6.77 -21.44 -10.26
N PHE A 274 6.41 -22.71 -10.16
CA PHE A 274 5.03 -23.12 -9.97
C PHE A 274 4.53 -22.56 -8.65
N ASN A 275 3.64 -21.59 -8.74
CA ASN A 275 2.99 -21.06 -7.57
C ASN A 275 1.52 -21.45 -7.64
N ALA A 276 1.01 -22.04 -6.56
CA ALA A 276 -0.42 -21.94 -6.31
C ALA A 276 -0.66 -20.46 -6.00
N GLY A 277 -1.21 -19.75 -6.97
CA GLY A 277 -1.50 -18.33 -6.88
C GLY A 277 -2.89 -18.13 -6.29
N PHE A 278 -2.97 -17.29 -5.26
CA PHE A 278 -4.20 -16.60 -4.92
C PHE A 278 -4.06 -15.18 -5.46
N ASP A 279 -5.13 -14.62 -6.00
CA ASP A 279 -5.30 -13.18 -5.98
C ASP A 279 -5.63 -12.80 -4.53
N PHE A 280 -4.61 -12.45 -3.74
CA PHE A 280 -4.60 -12.42 -2.26
C PHE A 280 -5.46 -11.32 -1.62
N ALA A 281 -6.39 -10.70 -2.34
CA ALA A 281 -7.08 -9.53 -1.83
C ALA A 281 -8.08 -9.82 -0.69
N THR A 282 -8.61 -11.03 -0.45
CA THR A 282 -9.80 -11.13 0.44
C THR A 282 -10.02 -12.33 1.39
N LYS A 283 -9.21 -13.40 1.45
CA LYS A 283 -9.47 -14.41 2.51
C LYS A 283 -8.31 -15.32 2.93
N PRO A 284 -7.66 -15.08 4.08
CA PRO A 284 -6.56 -15.92 4.58
C PRO A 284 -7.03 -17.25 5.23
N SER A 285 -8.34 -17.51 5.30
CA SER A 285 -8.90 -18.72 5.94
C SER A 285 -10.31 -19.00 5.41
N LEU A 286 -10.76 -20.24 5.52
CA LEU A 286 -12.16 -20.62 5.27
C LEU A 286 -12.88 -20.91 6.58
N ALA A 287 -14.15 -20.57 6.64
CA ALA A 287 -15.06 -21.13 7.63
C ALA A 287 -15.52 -22.53 7.17
N PRO A 288 -15.86 -23.43 8.11
CA PRO A 288 -16.45 -24.72 7.77
C PRO A 288 -17.67 -24.57 6.84
N GLY A 289 -17.69 -25.34 5.75
CA GLY A 289 -18.73 -25.32 4.72
C GLY A 289 -18.43 -24.42 3.52
N GLU A 290 -17.42 -23.56 3.61
CA GLU A 290 -17.03 -22.70 2.48
C GLU A 290 -16.14 -23.43 1.46
N THR A 291 -16.21 -22.95 0.22
CA THR A 291 -15.41 -23.47 -0.89
C THR A 291 -14.51 -22.39 -1.49
N PHE A 292 -13.37 -22.79 -2.04
CA PHE A 292 -12.42 -21.90 -2.70
C PHE A 292 -11.79 -22.58 -3.93
N ALA A 293 -11.74 -21.89 -5.07
CA ALA A 293 -11.11 -22.41 -6.28
C ALA A 293 -9.62 -22.08 -6.30
N MET A 294 -8.75 -23.09 -6.12
CA MET A 294 -7.32 -22.89 -6.24
C MET A 294 -6.89 -22.83 -7.71
N SER A 295 -6.12 -21.80 -8.05
CA SER A 295 -5.43 -21.72 -9.35
C SER A 295 -3.99 -22.19 -9.20
N TYR A 296 -3.55 -22.99 -10.16
CA TYR A 296 -2.16 -23.40 -10.33
C TYR A 296 -1.56 -22.58 -11.46
N CYS A 297 -0.58 -21.72 -11.18
CA CYS A 297 -0.01 -20.85 -12.21
C CYS A 297 1.49 -21.09 -12.47
N ILE A 298 1.89 -20.87 -13.72
CA ILE A 298 3.29 -20.66 -14.08
C ILE A 298 3.58 -19.18 -13.94
N LYS A 299 4.60 -18.83 -13.14
CA LYS A 299 5.16 -17.48 -13.16
C LYS A 299 6.22 -17.39 -14.24
N ASN A 300 6.13 -16.33 -15.04
CA ASN A 300 7.14 -16.04 -16.04
C ASN A 300 8.27 -15.24 -15.39
N ASP A 301 9.46 -15.83 -15.32
CA ASP A 301 10.62 -15.20 -14.67
C ASP A 301 11.04 -13.93 -15.45
N GLY A 302 11.11 -12.78 -14.77
CA GLY A 302 11.41 -11.48 -15.41
C GLY A 302 10.17 -10.74 -15.94
N PHE A 303 8.98 -11.34 -15.86
CA PHE A 303 7.71 -10.66 -16.14
C PHE A 303 6.68 -10.95 -15.03
N ASP A 304 6.97 -10.46 -13.82
CA ASP A 304 6.21 -10.69 -12.56
C ASP A 304 4.71 -10.34 -12.62
N ARG A 305 4.28 -9.64 -13.67
CA ARG A 305 2.87 -9.29 -13.93
C ARG A 305 2.11 -10.38 -14.69
N ALA A 306 2.77 -11.32 -15.35
CA ALA A 306 2.13 -12.44 -16.04
C ALA A 306 2.27 -13.73 -15.26
N HIS A 307 1.13 -14.24 -14.80
CA HIS A 307 0.98 -15.54 -14.19
C HIS A 307 0.00 -16.26 -15.11
N CYS A 308 0.37 -17.42 -15.65
CA CYS A 308 -0.54 -18.19 -16.47
C CYS A 308 -1.17 -19.29 -15.64
N ALA A 309 -2.45 -19.12 -15.32
CA ALA A 309 -3.26 -20.17 -14.74
C ALA A 309 -3.33 -21.38 -15.69
N ILE A 310 -3.02 -22.55 -15.19
CA ILE A 310 -3.16 -23.79 -15.94
C ILE A 310 -4.49 -24.43 -15.53
N ASP A 311 -5.19 -25.07 -16.47
CA ASP A 311 -6.44 -25.75 -16.15
C ASP A 311 -6.19 -26.82 -15.06
N ALA A 312 -7.02 -26.83 -14.01
CA ALA A 312 -6.84 -27.69 -12.84
C ALA A 312 -6.83 -29.20 -13.18
N GLY A 313 -7.45 -29.59 -14.29
CA GLY A 313 -7.42 -30.95 -14.83
C GLY A 313 -6.02 -31.45 -15.23
N ASN A 314 -5.02 -30.56 -15.33
CA ASN A 314 -3.63 -30.95 -15.58
C ASN A 314 -2.91 -31.49 -14.34
N ALA A 315 -3.47 -31.32 -13.15
CA ALA A 315 -2.84 -31.73 -11.90
C ALA A 315 -3.66 -32.78 -11.15
N VAL A 316 -2.96 -33.63 -10.40
CA VAL A 316 -3.55 -34.45 -9.35
C VAL A 316 -3.55 -33.63 -8.06
N TRP A 317 -4.74 -33.42 -7.51
CA TRP A 317 -4.95 -32.65 -6.28
C TRP A 317 -5.05 -33.55 -5.06
N ALA A 318 -4.44 -33.12 -3.96
CA ALA A 318 -4.45 -33.84 -2.69
C ALA A 318 -4.56 -32.88 -1.51
N SER A 319 -5.19 -33.34 -0.43
CA SER A 319 -5.18 -32.67 0.87
C SER A 319 -4.43 -33.53 1.87
N SER A 320 -3.53 -32.93 2.65
CA SER A 320 -2.85 -33.61 3.74
C SER A 320 -3.79 -33.97 4.90
N ASN A 321 -4.95 -33.30 4.99
CA ASN A 321 -5.98 -33.60 5.98
C ASN A 321 -7.40 -33.38 5.42
N PRO A 322 -7.98 -34.39 4.75
CA PRO A 322 -9.35 -34.36 4.20
C PRO A 322 -10.48 -34.18 5.23
N GLY A 323 -10.17 -34.30 6.53
CA GLY A 323 -11.11 -33.99 7.62
C GLY A 323 -11.23 -32.49 7.89
N VAL A 324 -10.18 -31.71 7.59
CA VAL A 324 -10.14 -30.25 7.72
C VAL A 324 -10.55 -29.59 6.40
N CYS A 325 -9.91 -29.94 5.29
CA CYS A 325 -10.25 -29.48 3.95
C CYS A 325 -10.14 -30.62 2.93
N THR A 326 -11.10 -30.73 2.01
CA THR A 326 -10.92 -31.52 0.78
C THR A 326 -10.59 -30.64 -0.40
N VAL A 327 -10.07 -31.23 -1.47
CA VAL A 327 -9.92 -30.59 -2.79
C VAL A 327 -10.40 -31.58 -3.84
N ASP A 328 -11.10 -31.10 -4.86
CA ASP A 328 -11.54 -31.92 -5.99
C ASP A 328 -10.61 -31.80 -7.22
N GLN A 329 -10.99 -32.44 -8.32
CA GLN A 329 -10.18 -32.49 -9.55
C GLN A 329 -10.13 -31.14 -10.29
N ASP A 330 -11.08 -30.24 -10.00
CA ASP A 330 -11.15 -28.89 -10.56
C ASP A 330 -10.41 -27.87 -9.68
N GLY A 331 -9.71 -28.34 -8.63
CA GLY A 331 -8.98 -27.49 -7.70
C GLY A 331 -9.88 -26.79 -6.68
N ILE A 332 -11.14 -27.19 -6.53
CA ILE A 332 -12.05 -26.60 -5.56
C ILE A 332 -11.80 -27.19 -4.18
N VAL A 333 -11.24 -26.37 -3.30
CA VAL A 333 -11.04 -26.66 -1.89
C VAL A 333 -12.36 -26.47 -1.14
N THR A 334 -12.75 -27.42 -0.30
CA THR A 334 -13.93 -27.33 0.57
C THR A 334 -13.50 -27.48 2.03
N ALA A 335 -13.74 -26.45 2.84
CA ALA A 335 -13.49 -26.49 4.27
C ALA A 335 -14.56 -27.30 5.00
N LYS A 336 -14.14 -28.15 5.93
CA LYS A 336 -15.01 -29.08 6.67
C LYS A 336 -14.96 -28.87 8.17
N ALA A 337 -13.78 -28.70 8.73
CA ALA A 337 -13.59 -28.57 10.17
C ALA A 337 -12.39 -27.69 10.48
N ILE A 338 -12.40 -27.08 11.67
CA ILE A 338 -11.31 -26.24 12.17
C ILE A 338 -10.00 -27.04 12.19
N GLY A 339 -8.92 -26.40 11.76
CA GLY A 339 -7.59 -26.96 11.78
C GLY A 339 -6.80 -26.56 10.54
N ASN A 340 -5.64 -27.17 10.35
CA ASN A 340 -4.78 -26.92 9.21
C ASN A 340 -4.76 -28.12 8.25
N ALA A 341 -4.71 -27.84 6.95
CA ALA A 341 -4.52 -28.82 5.89
C ALA A 341 -3.65 -28.22 4.79
N THR A 342 -2.72 -28.99 4.24
CA THR A 342 -1.93 -28.61 3.08
C THR A 342 -2.61 -29.13 1.82
N ILE A 343 -2.91 -28.25 0.89
CA ILE A 343 -3.40 -28.63 -0.43
C ILE A 343 -2.22 -28.68 -1.40
N THR A 344 -2.08 -29.79 -2.11
CA THR A 344 -0.99 -30.05 -3.05
C THR A 344 -1.55 -30.34 -4.43
N ALA A 345 -1.03 -29.67 -5.45
CA ALA A 345 -1.28 -29.99 -6.86
C ALA A 345 -0.01 -30.60 -7.46
N THR A 346 -0.12 -31.73 -8.16
CA THR A 346 1.01 -32.46 -8.75
C THR A 346 0.77 -32.76 -10.22
N LEU A 347 1.65 -32.30 -11.11
CA LEU A 347 1.57 -32.56 -12.55
C LEU A 347 2.08 -33.98 -12.90
N PRO A 348 1.84 -34.51 -14.12
CA PRO A 348 2.33 -35.84 -14.53
C PRO A 348 3.85 -36.03 -14.48
N SER A 349 4.65 -34.99 -14.75
CA SER A 349 6.11 -34.95 -14.50
C SER A 349 6.45 -35.17 -13.01
N GLY A 350 5.46 -34.93 -12.16
CA GLY A 350 5.46 -34.95 -10.72
C GLY A 350 6.17 -33.76 -10.09
N ARG A 351 6.28 -32.65 -10.84
CA ARG A 351 6.40 -31.31 -10.25
C ARG A 351 5.15 -31.02 -9.43
N SER A 352 5.32 -30.38 -8.28
CA SER A 352 4.21 -30.13 -7.36
C SER A 352 4.34 -28.79 -6.66
N VAL A 353 3.21 -28.17 -6.35
CA VAL A 353 3.12 -27.02 -5.45
C VAL A 353 2.25 -27.38 -4.25
N SER A 354 2.51 -26.77 -3.11
CA SER A 354 1.74 -26.97 -1.88
C SER A 354 1.44 -25.65 -1.21
N HIS A 355 0.24 -25.52 -0.65
CA HIS A 355 -0.16 -24.37 0.16
C HIS A 355 -0.83 -24.85 1.45
N GLU A 356 -0.42 -24.31 2.59
CA GLU A 356 -1.07 -24.59 3.87
C GLU A 356 -2.31 -23.72 4.03
N TRP A 357 -3.43 -24.35 4.37
CA TRP A 357 -4.71 -23.71 4.64
C TRP A 357 -5.07 -23.85 6.11
N SER A 358 -5.52 -22.76 6.72
CA SER A 358 -6.16 -22.78 8.04
C SER A 358 -7.67 -22.61 7.90
N VAL A 359 -8.44 -23.60 8.34
CA VAL A 359 -9.88 -23.48 8.55
C VAL A 359 -10.10 -22.95 9.96
N LYS A 360 -10.76 -21.80 10.08
CA LYS A 360 -10.95 -21.10 11.35
C LYS A 360 -12.42 -20.87 11.63
N SER A 361 -12.78 -20.76 12.91
CA SER A 361 -14.13 -20.34 13.31
C SER A 361 -14.25 -18.82 13.40
N SER A 362 -15.36 -18.27 12.92
CA SER A 362 -15.65 -16.84 13.07
C SER A 362 -16.07 -16.50 14.50
N LEU A 363 -15.54 -15.39 15.04
CA LEU A 363 -16.02 -14.82 16.30
C LEU A 363 -17.35 -14.06 16.19
N GLY A 364 -17.91 -13.88 14.99
CA GLY A 364 -19.16 -13.13 14.79
C GLY A 364 -20.29 -13.62 15.71
N ASP A 365 -20.41 -14.94 15.89
CA ASP A 365 -21.45 -15.57 16.71
C ASP A 365 -21.07 -15.77 18.18
N ALA A 366 -19.91 -15.28 18.62
CA ALA A 366 -19.46 -15.46 20.01
C ALA A 366 -20.37 -14.71 20.99
N VAL A 367 -20.77 -15.35 22.08
CA VAL A 367 -21.56 -14.72 23.16
C VAL A 367 -20.60 -14.13 24.18
N VAL A 368 -20.78 -12.83 24.47
CA VAL A 368 -19.95 -12.05 25.40
C VAL A 368 -20.81 -11.65 26.60
N SER A 369 -20.32 -11.91 27.80
CA SER A 369 -21.03 -11.66 29.06
C SER A 369 -20.07 -11.25 30.19
N GLY A 370 -20.59 -10.97 31.39
CA GLY A 370 -19.76 -10.62 32.55
C GLY A 370 -19.20 -9.20 32.55
N ILE A 371 -19.79 -8.30 31.76
CA ILE A 371 -19.40 -6.88 31.73
C ILE A 371 -20.11 -6.14 32.87
N PRO A 372 -19.40 -5.57 33.86
CA PRO A 372 -20.00 -4.85 34.98
C PRO A 372 -20.48 -3.45 34.57
N SER A 373 -21.46 -2.92 35.31
CA SER A 373 -21.77 -1.49 35.30
C SER A 373 -20.66 -0.72 36.03
N VAL A 374 -20.11 0.30 35.39
CA VAL A 374 -18.97 1.09 35.88
C VAL A 374 -19.27 2.57 35.80
N THR A 375 -18.60 3.38 36.63
CA THR A 375 -18.68 4.85 36.58
C THR A 375 -17.35 5.45 36.17
N TYR A 376 -17.38 6.70 35.69
CA TYR A 376 -16.22 7.48 35.32
C TYR A 376 -15.17 7.53 36.46
N THR A 377 -13.92 7.24 36.12
CA THR A 377 -12.79 7.24 37.07
C THR A 377 -11.68 8.22 36.70
N GLY A 378 -11.75 8.81 35.50
CA GLY A 378 -10.66 9.58 34.90
C GLY A 378 -9.57 8.73 34.21
N TYR A 379 -9.68 7.40 34.23
CA TYR A 379 -8.73 6.48 33.60
C TYR A 379 -9.43 5.52 32.63
N LYS A 380 -8.63 4.86 31.77
CA LYS A 380 -9.11 3.81 30.85
C LYS A 380 -9.72 2.65 31.65
N ILE A 381 -11.00 2.38 31.42
CA ILE A 381 -11.74 1.25 31.99
C ILE A 381 -11.67 0.07 31.02
N LYS A 382 -11.11 -1.05 31.48
CA LYS A 382 -10.94 -2.26 30.66
C LYS A 382 -11.65 -3.44 31.33
N PRO A 383 -12.97 -3.58 31.13
CA PRO A 383 -13.68 -4.76 31.64
C PRO A 383 -13.11 -6.04 31.04
N ASP A 384 -13.05 -7.12 31.83
CA ASP A 384 -12.62 -8.44 31.37
C ASP A 384 -13.86 -9.33 31.13
N PRO A 385 -14.34 -9.47 29.88
CA PRO A 385 -15.55 -10.21 29.60
C PRO A 385 -15.32 -11.71 29.54
N THR A 386 -16.37 -12.48 29.82
CA THR A 386 -16.41 -13.90 29.50
C THR A 386 -16.94 -14.12 28.08
N VAL A 387 -16.14 -14.81 27.26
CA VAL A 387 -16.43 -15.08 25.84
C VAL A 387 -16.67 -16.57 25.63
N THR A 388 -17.76 -16.90 24.93
CA THR A 388 -18.12 -18.28 24.57
C THR A 388 -18.53 -18.39 23.11
N LEU A 389 -18.26 -19.52 22.45
CA LEU A 389 -18.74 -19.80 21.09
C LEU A 389 -19.18 -21.27 21.02
N GLY A 390 -20.39 -21.54 20.56
CA GLY A 390 -20.95 -22.90 20.50
C GLY A 390 -20.96 -23.63 21.85
N GLY A 391 -21.08 -22.90 22.96
CA GLY A 391 -21.01 -23.44 24.32
C GLY A 391 -19.61 -23.66 24.88
N LYS A 392 -18.54 -23.54 24.08
CA LYS A 392 -17.14 -23.56 24.55
C LYS A 392 -16.76 -22.18 25.08
N ARG A 393 -16.15 -22.12 26.26
CA ARG A 393 -15.50 -20.90 26.78
C ARG A 393 -14.16 -20.68 26.07
N LEU A 394 -13.95 -19.49 25.55
CA LEU A 394 -12.72 -19.09 24.87
C LEU A 394 -11.73 -18.46 25.85
N VAL A 395 -10.45 -18.53 25.53
CA VAL A 395 -9.35 -18.03 26.37
C VAL A 395 -8.67 -16.82 25.70
N ALA A 396 -8.68 -15.68 26.39
CA ALA A 396 -7.97 -14.48 25.93
C ALA A 396 -6.46 -14.73 25.80
N GLY A 397 -5.84 -14.20 24.74
CA GLY A 397 -4.43 -14.41 24.38
C GLY A 397 -4.13 -15.73 23.66
N ILE A 398 -5.10 -16.66 23.60
CA ILE A 398 -4.97 -17.92 22.85
C ILE A 398 -5.98 -17.97 21.70
N ASP A 399 -7.27 -17.75 22.03
CA ASP A 399 -8.39 -17.85 21.08
C ASP A 399 -8.80 -16.47 20.54
N TYR A 400 -8.59 -15.41 21.31
CA TYR A 400 -8.88 -14.03 20.91
C TYR A 400 -8.01 -13.02 21.65
N THR A 401 -7.84 -11.82 21.11
CA THR A 401 -7.29 -10.65 21.81
C THR A 401 -8.39 -9.64 22.13
N LEU A 402 -8.13 -8.76 23.10
CA LEU A 402 -9.05 -7.70 23.53
C LEU A 402 -8.46 -6.32 23.20
N GLY A 403 -9.22 -5.54 22.43
CA GLY A 403 -9.05 -4.12 22.23
C GLY A 403 -10.15 -3.32 22.94
N TYR A 404 -9.88 -2.06 23.23
CA TYR A 404 -10.84 -1.15 23.87
C TYR A 404 -10.79 0.22 23.21
N ALA A 405 -11.94 0.85 23.06
CA ALA A 405 -12.04 2.21 22.55
C ALA A 405 -13.18 2.97 23.23
N ASN A 406 -13.07 4.30 23.26
CA ASN A 406 -14.00 5.22 23.94
C ASN A 406 -14.24 4.84 25.41
N ASN A 407 -13.22 4.28 26.08
CA ASN A 407 -13.36 3.62 27.38
C ASN A 407 -12.86 4.46 28.55
N VAL A 408 -12.93 5.79 28.45
CA VAL A 408 -12.52 6.72 29.52
C VAL A 408 -13.71 7.53 30.01
N ASN A 409 -14.39 8.23 29.10
CA ASN A 409 -15.46 9.15 29.41
C ASN A 409 -16.79 8.42 29.67
N ALA A 410 -17.67 9.06 30.43
CA ALA A 410 -19.03 8.58 30.64
C ALA A 410 -19.82 8.60 29.32
N GLY A 411 -20.66 7.58 29.11
CA GLY A 411 -21.46 7.39 27.91
C GLY A 411 -21.67 5.91 27.54
N SER A 412 -22.42 5.69 26.45
CA SER A 412 -22.76 4.35 25.93
C SER A 412 -21.84 3.86 24.80
N ASP A 413 -20.90 4.69 24.35
CA ASP A 413 -20.09 4.42 23.16
C ASP A 413 -18.79 3.66 23.45
N ALA A 414 -18.53 3.37 24.73
CA ALA A 414 -17.39 2.57 25.15
C ALA A 414 -17.54 1.15 24.60
N ARG A 415 -16.46 0.61 24.02
CA ARG A 415 -16.51 -0.68 23.33
C ARG A 415 -15.30 -1.56 23.62
N ILE A 416 -15.58 -2.85 23.63
CA ILE A 416 -14.63 -3.96 23.67
C ILE A 416 -14.61 -4.57 22.27
N ILE A 417 -13.42 -4.72 21.70
CA ILE A 417 -13.19 -5.29 20.37
C ILE A 417 -12.47 -6.62 20.58
N LEU A 418 -13.15 -7.72 20.28
CA LEU A 418 -12.57 -9.06 20.27
C LEU A 418 -12.00 -9.33 18.89
N THR A 419 -10.77 -9.79 18.80
CA THR A 419 -10.14 -10.20 17.53
C THR A 419 -9.71 -11.66 17.64
N GLY A 420 -10.21 -12.51 16.74
CA GLY A 420 -9.90 -13.94 16.74
C GLY A 420 -8.44 -14.20 16.41
N ILE A 421 -7.82 -15.12 17.15
CA ILE A 421 -6.47 -15.61 16.92
C ILE A 421 -6.45 -17.14 17.03
N GLY A 422 -5.35 -17.77 16.58
CA GLY A 422 -5.24 -19.23 16.54
C GLY A 422 -6.32 -19.84 15.62
N ASP A 423 -7.14 -20.71 16.21
CA ASP A 423 -8.26 -21.43 15.57
C ASP A 423 -9.47 -20.55 15.24
N TYR A 424 -9.45 -19.29 15.70
CA TYR A 424 -10.53 -18.33 15.51
C TYR A 424 -10.07 -17.16 14.63
N ALA A 425 -11.01 -16.55 13.92
CA ALA A 425 -10.79 -15.42 13.02
C ALA A 425 -11.95 -14.42 13.11
N GLY A 426 -11.79 -13.29 12.42
CA GLY A 426 -12.75 -12.18 12.44
C GLY A 426 -12.73 -11.41 13.75
N SER A 427 -13.65 -10.46 13.89
CA SER A 427 -13.78 -9.62 15.07
C SER A 427 -15.22 -9.51 15.54
N LYS A 428 -15.41 -9.18 16.82
CA LYS A 428 -16.70 -8.86 17.42
C LYS A 428 -16.58 -7.64 18.30
N THR A 429 -17.46 -6.67 18.11
CA THR A 429 -17.52 -5.45 18.93
C THR A 429 -18.69 -5.55 19.89
N VAL A 430 -18.45 -5.26 21.17
CA VAL A 430 -19.47 -5.23 22.23
C VAL A 430 -19.38 -3.90 22.96
N TYR A 431 -20.52 -3.25 23.14
CA TYR A 431 -20.62 -1.97 23.81
C TYR A 431 -20.87 -2.15 25.30
N PHE A 432 -20.38 -1.21 26.10
CA PHE A 432 -20.65 -1.13 27.53
C PHE A 432 -20.84 0.32 27.96
N GLU A 433 -21.59 0.51 29.04
CA GLU A 433 -21.92 1.83 29.57
C GLU A 433 -20.93 2.24 30.67
N ILE A 434 -20.48 3.49 30.60
CA ILE A 434 -19.74 4.17 31.67
C ILE A 434 -20.66 5.27 32.23
N GLY A 435 -21.17 5.10 33.44
CA GLY A 435 -21.99 6.12 34.10
C GLY A 435 -21.15 7.33 34.57
N PRO A 436 -21.74 8.52 34.73
CA PRO A 436 -21.02 9.69 35.26
C PRO A 436 -20.64 9.50 36.73
N ALA A 437 -19.50 10.09 37.14
CA ALA A 437 -19.09 10.12 38.54
C ALA A 437 -19.94 11.12 39.34
N PRO A 438 -20.40 10.80 40.55
CA PRO A 438 -21.24 11.71 41.32
C PRO A 438 -20.44 12.93 41.81
N ILE A 439 -21.04 14.12 41.73
CA ILE A 439 -20.58 15.28 42.53
C ILE A 439 -20.81 14.97 44.00
N THR A 440 -19.80 15.21 44.83
CA THR A 440 -19.85 14.93 46.26
C THR A 440 -20.02 16.17 47.12
N SER A 441 -19.54 17.34 46.69
CA SER A 441 -19.70 18.59 47.47
C SER A 441 -19.55 19.85 46.64
N ALA A 442 -20.21 20.94 47.07
CA ALA A 442 -19.96 22.31 46.64
C ALA A 442 -19.71 23.18 47.88
N THR A 443 -18.57 23.86 47.94
CA THR A 443 -18.15 24.70 49.08
C THR A 443 -18.02 26.15 48.63
N LEU A 444 -18.48 27.09 49.45
CA LEU A 444 -18.40 28.53 49.19
C LEU A 444 -17.17 29.12 49.89
N ASN A 445 -16.50 30.07 49.24
CA ASN A 445 -15.37 30.80 49.85
C ASN A 445 -15.81 31.72 51.01
N TYR A 446 -17.04 32.24 50.94
CA TYR A 446 -17.71 32.97 52.01
C TYR A 446 -19.15 32.49 52.15
N THR A 447 -19.58 32.25 53.38
CA THR A 447 -20.95 31.84 53.71
C THR A 447 -21.77 32.97 54.32
N GLN A 448 -21.19 34.15 54.53
CA GLN A 448 -21.88 35.33 55.06
C GLN A 448 -21.34 36.62 54.42
N PHE A 449 -22.25 37.54 54.09
CA PHE A 449 -21.96 38.88 53.56
C PHE A 449 -22.77 39.94 54.30
N THR A 450 -22.27 41.17 54.36
CA THR A 450 -23.04 42.33 54.85
C THR A 450 -23.77 42.99 53.69
N TYR A 451 -25.02 43.42 53.92
CA TYR A 451 -25.80 44.17 52.96
C TYR A 451 -25.16 45.53 52.66
N ASP A 452 -24.78 45.74 51.42
CA ASP A 452 -24.21 47.00 50.90
C ASP A 452 -24.93 47.49 49.63
N GLY A 453 -26.06 46.87 49.29
CA GLY A 453 -26.83 47.19 48.09
C GLY A 453 -26.27 46.62 46.78
N THR A 454 -25.26 45.74 46.83
CA THR A 454 -24.69 45.09 45.64
C THR A 454 -24.93 43.58 45.61
N GLU A 455 -24.93 43.00 44.41
CA GLU A 455 -25.13 41.57 44.18
C GLU A 455 -24.01 40.73 44.82
N LYS A 456 -24.36 39.65 45.56
CA LYS A 456 -23.37 38.74 46.15
C LYS A 456 -23.41 37.37 45.49
N LYS A 457 -22.34 37.02 44.76
CA LYS A 457 -22.11 35.69 44.18
C LYS A 457 -20.77 35.12 44.69
N PRO A 458 -20.74 34.38 45.81
CA PRO A 458 -19.51 33.75 46.30
C PRO A 458 -18.92 32.78 45.27
N ALA A 459 -17.60 32.65 45.28
CA ALA A 459 -16.92 31.66 44.47
C ALA A 459 -17.22 30.25 45.00
N VAL A 460 -17.51 29.32 44.09
CA VAL A 460 -17.91 27.95 44.42
C VAL A 460 -16.76 27.01 44.06
N THR A 461 -16.32 26.20 45.02
CA THR A 461 -15.41 25.07 44.78
C THR A 461 -16.20 23.77 44.77
N VAL A 462 -16.25 23.09 43.62
CA VAL A 462 -16.99 21.85 43.43
C VAL A 462 -16.05 20.65 43.44
N ARG A 463 -16.47 19.53 44.05
CA ARG A 463 -15.68 18.31 44.12
C ARG A 463 -16.46 17.05 43.76
N SER A 464 -15.77 16.08 43.16
CA SER A 464 -16.16 14.67 43.10
C SER A 464 -15.13 13.83 43.84
N GLY A 465 -15.51 13.28 44.99
CA GLY A 465 -14.59 12.72 45.97
C GLY A 465 -13.55 13.77 46.40
N ASN A 466 -12.28 13.43 46.22
CA ASN A 466 -11.15 14.32 46.56
C ASN A 466 -10.77 15.28 45.43
N LYS A 467 -11.30 15.10 44.21
CA LYS A 467 -10.94 15.92 43.04
C LYS A 467 -11.74 17.23 43.03
N VAL A 468 -11.07 18.35 42.84
CA VAL A 468 -11.70 19.64 42.52
C VAL A 468 -12.03 19.66 41.03
N LEU A 469 -13.27 20.03 40.69
CA LEU A 469 -13.77 20.06 39.31
C LEU A 469 -13.55 21.42 38.66
N GLY A 470 -13.36 21.44 37.34
CA GLY A 470 -13.27 22.68 36.56
C GLY A 470 -14.66 23.23 36.21
N GLU A 471 -14.75 24.51 35.85
CA GLU A 471 -16.03 25.18 35.57
C GLU A 471 -16.85 24.55 34.43
N GLY A 472 -16.23 23.76 33.55
CA GLY A 472 -16.92 23.01 32.48
C GLY A 472 -17.51 21.66 32.91
N ASP A 473 -17.19 21.16 34.10
CA ASP A 473 -17.60 19.85 34.61
C ASP A 473 -18.95 19.88 35.34
N TYR A 474 -19.49 21.07 35.58
CA TYR A 474 -20.72 21.29 36.33
C TYR A 474 -21.43 22.58 35.90
N GLN A 475 -22.69 22.71 36.27
CA GLN A 475 -23.47 23.93 36.11
C GLN A 475 -23.93 24.43 37.48
N ILE A 476 -23.76 25.74 37.72
CA ILE A 476 -24.30 26.43 38.91
C ILE A 476 -25.63 27.07 38.54
N SER A 477 -26.66 26.80 39.33
CA SER A 477 -27.95 27.48 39.29
C SER A 477 -28.19 28.25 40.60
N TRP A 478 -28.39 29.56 40.48
CA TRP A 478 -28.74 30.44 41.61
C TRP A 478 -30.26 30.38 41.78
N LEU A 479 -30.73 29.78 42.88
CA LEU A 479 -32.15 29.42 43.01
C LEU A 479 -33.03 30.54 43.58
N ASN A 480 -32.44 31.66 43.99
CA ASN A 480 -33.19 32.84 44.40
C ASN A 480 -33.11 33.91 43.29
N ASP A 481 -34.18 34.69 43.11
CA ASP A 481 -34.23 35.74 42.06
C ASP A 481 -33.43 37.00 42.43
N ASP A 482 -33.23 37.23 43.74
CA ASP A 482 -32.52 38.40 44.27
C ASP A 482 -31.32 37.99 45.13
N MET A 483 -30.13 38.29 44.62
CA MET A 483 -28.82 38.07 45.27
C MET A 483 -28.31 39.29 46.06
N THR A 484 -29.13 40.32 46.28
CA THR A 484 -28.75 41.58 46.93
C THR A 484 -29.37 41.72 48.31
N SER A 485 -30.66 41.39 48.47
CA SER A 485 -31.36 41.59 49.76
C SER A 485 -30.91 40.63 50.86
N VAL A 486 -31.02 41.08 52.11
CA VAL A 486 -30.82 40.28 53.34
C VAL A 486 -31.62 38.97 53.28
N GLY A 487 -31.01 37.89 53.77
CA GLY A 487 -31.62 36.56 53.86
C GLY A 487 -30.70 35.44 53.37
N THR A 488 -31.13 34.19 53.58
CA THR A 488 -30.43 32.99 53.11
C THR A 488 -30.61 32.84 51.60
N LYS A 489 -29.51 32.58 50.91
CA LYS A 489 -29.44 32.32 49.47
C LYS A 489 -29.00 30.88 49.24
N VAL A 490 -29.57 30.24 48.22
CA VAL A 490 -29.35 28.83 47.88
C VAL A 490 -28.76 28.73 46.48
N ILE A 491 -27.71 27.93 46.35
CA ILE A 491 -27.18 27.51 45.07
C ILE A 491 -27.37 26.01 44.89
N GLU A 492 -27.57 25.62 43.64
CA GLU A 492 -27.59 24.24 43.20
C GLU A 492 -26.48 24.02 42.17
N VAL A 493 -25.73 22.93 42.34
CA VAL A 493 -24.64 22.54 41.45
C VAL A 493 -24.96 21.16 40.90
N SER A 494 -25.07 21.05 39.58
CA SER A 494 -25.35 19.80 38.87
C SER A 494 -24.17 19.42 37.98
N GLY A 495 -23.78 18.14 37.96
CA GLY A 495 -22.67 17.66 37.12
C GLY A 495 -23.01 17.62 35.64
N LEU A 496 -21.99 17.81 34.81
CA LEU A 496 -22.07 17.73 33.36
C LEU A 496 -21.09 16.67 32.82
N GLY A 497 -21.48 16.01 31.73
CA GLY A 497 -20.65 15.06 30.99
C GLY A 497 -20.17 13.90 31.85
N ASN A 498 -18.87 13.91 32.19
CA ASN A 498 -18.23 12.88 33.00
C ASN A 498 -18.68 12.88 34.48
N TYR A 499 -19.34 13.95 34.93
CA TYR A 499 -19.85 14.07 36.28
C TYR A 499 -21.37 14.25 36.26
N GLY A 500 -22.02 13.75 37.29
CA GLY A 500 -23.47 13.76 37.40
C GLY A 500 -23.93 13.92 38.85
N GLY A 501 -25.25 13.95 39.03
CA GLY A 501 -25.86 14.24 40.32
C GLY A 501 -25.82 15.73 40.66
N THR A 502 -26.44 16.06 41.80
CA THR A 502 -26.72 17.43 42.21
C THR A 502 -26.44 17.62 43.69
N VAL A 503 -25.79 18.73 44.05
CA VAL A 503 -25.55 19.15 45.44
C VAL A 503 -26.00 20.60 45.63
N ARG A 504 -26.31 20.99 46.87
CA ARG A 504 -26.73 22.37 47.20
C ARG A 504 -25.84 22.95 48.29
N ALA A 505 -25.66 24.27 48.24
CA ALA A 505 -24.99 25.05 49.29
C ALA A 505 -25.77 26.33 49.56
N THR A 506 -25.53 26.94 50.74
CA THR A 506 -26.24 28.15 51.18
C THR A 506 -25.29 29.19 51.76
N TYR A 507 -25.60 30.47 51.58
CA TYR A 507 -24.94 31.60 52.26
C TYR A 507 -25.97 32.63 52.74
N GLU A 508 -25.58 33.52 53.64
CA GLU A 508 -26.46 34.56 54.18
C GLU A 508 -25.97 35.96 53.84
N ILE A 509 -26.91 36.86 53.51
CA ILE A 509 -26.69 38.31 53.51
C ILE A 509 -27.33 38.85 54.78
N VAL A 510 -26.56 39.48 55.66
CA VAL A 510 -27.03 40.05 56.93
C VAL A 510 -27.11 41.58 56.86
N ALA A 511 -28.00 42.18 57.65
CA ALA A 511 -28.14 43.64 57.67
C ALA A 511 -26.87 44.32 58.18
N ALA A 512 -26.51 45.48 57.61
CA ALA A 512 -25.41 46.30 58.10
C ALA A 512 -25.68 46.76 59.54
N ALA A 513 -24.72 46.57 60.44
CA ALA A 513 -24.82 47.06 61.81
C ALA A 513 -24.86 48.59 61.82
N ALA A 514 -25.75 49.18 62.63
CA ALA A 514 -25.85 50.63 62.79
C ALA A 514 -24.52 51.21 63.31
N PRO A 515 -24.05 52.36 62.80
CA PRO A 515 -22.79 52.96 63.24
C PRO A 515 -22.86 53.30 64.73
N GLN A 516 -21.87 52.83 65.51
CA GLN A 516 -21.71 53.24 66.91
C GLN A 516 -20.98 54.58 66.98
N GLU A 517 -21.52 55.50 67.79
CA GLU A 517 -20.97 56.84 68.06
C GLU A 517 -19.55 56.78 68.66
N PRO A 518 -18.62 57.66 68.23
CA PRO A 518 -17.27 57.70 68.78
C PRO A 518 -17.20 58.50 70.09
N PRO A 519 -16.35 58.13 71.08
CA PRO A 519 -16.05 59.00 72.21
C PRO A 519 -15.05 60.11 71.83
N ALA A 520 -15.31 61.31 72.33
CA ALA A 520 -14.60 62.57 72.12
C ALA A 520 -13.40 62.76 73.11
N PRO A 521 -12.59 63.84 73.03
CA PRO A 521 -11.13 63.77 72.86
C PRO A 521 -10.30 64.18 74.10
N ASP A 522 -9.00 63.88 74.08
CA ASP A 522 -7.99 64.64 74.83
C ASP A 522 -6.81 65.04 73.89
N SER A 523 -6.56 66.35 73.89
CA SER A 523 -5.52 67.12 73.18
C SER A 523 -4.18 67.16 73.96
N PRO A 524 -3.17 67.99 73.59
CA PRO A 524 -2.43 68.08 72.33
C PRO A 524 -0.88 68.07 72.56
N SER A 525 -0.11 67.86 71.50
CA SER A 525 1.18 68.54 71.33
C SER A 525 1.48 68.75 69.84
N ASP A 526 1.72 70.02 69.55
CA ASP A 526 1.83 70.77 68.29
C ASP A 526 3.29 70.71 67.72
N PRO A 527 3.70 71.48 66.69
CA PRO A 527 3.65 71.14 65.26
C PRO A 527 5.02 71.24 64.56
N ASP A 528 5.16 70.65 63.36
CA ASP A 528 5.79 71.26 62.17
C ASP A 528 6.11 70.17 61.12
N ALA A 529 5.52 70.31 59.92
CA ALA A 529 6.22 70.32 58.62
C ALA A 529 5.23 70.10 57.45
N PRO A 530 5.50 70.66 56.25
CA PRO A 530 4.49 71.09 55.30
C PRO A 530 4.27 70.16 54.09
N ASP A 531 3.33 70.62 53.26
CA ASP A 531 2.86 70.13 51.96
C ASP A 531 3.90 69.61 50.94
N GLN A 532 3.37 68.76 50.05
CA GLN A 532 3.91 68.10 48.85
C GLN A 532 4.98 68.88 48.05
N PRO A 533 5.87 68.18 47.30
CA PRO A 533 5.52 67.88 45.90
C PRO A 533 5.97 66.51 45.36
N GLU A 534 5.17 66.09 44.39
CA GLU A 534 5.41 65.22 43.24
C GLU A 534 6.79 65.43 42.59
N VAL A 535 7.49 64.35 42.23
CA VAL A 535 8.73 64.39 41.42
C VAL A 535 8.56 63.53 40.17
N GLN A 536 8.82 64.15 39.03
CA GLN A 536 8.87 63.61 37.68
C GLN A 536 10.28 63.11 37.30
N ASP A 537 10.30 62.04 36.48
CA ASP A 537 11.22 61.64 35.37
C ASP A 537 12.75 61.49 35.58
N PRO A 538 13.47 60.56 34.88
CA PRO A 538 13.33 60.25 33.45
C PRO A 538 13.42 58.77 33.00
N ASP A 539 13.02 58.53 31.75
CA ASP A 539 13.49 57.50 30.79
C ASP A 539 13.57 56.03 31.25
N VAL A 540 12.55 55.25 30.87
CA VAL A 540 12.68 53.81 30.65
C VAL A 540 12.63 53.58 29.12
N PRO A 541 13.57 52.86 28.51
CA PRO A 541 13.67 52.74 27.05
C PRO A 541 12.43 52.07 26.47
N GLU A 542 11.99 52.53 25.30
CA GLU A 542 11.06 51.78 24.44
C GLU A 542 11.58 50.34 24.26
N GLU A 543 10.72 49.36 24.55
CA GLU A 543 10.95 47.99 24.07
C GLU A 543 11.02 48.02 22.54
N PRO A 544 11.95 47.26 21.94
CA PRO A 544 12.12 47.27 20.50
C PRO A 544 10.83 46.82 19.83
N ASP A 545 10.46 47.50 18.74
CA ASP A 545 9.45 47.03 17.80
C ASP A 545 9.59 45.51 17.61
N ALA A 546 8.48 44.79 17.81
CA ALA A 546 8.41 43.37 17.49
C ALA A 546 8.96 43.17 16.07
N PRO A 547 9.89 42.22 15.87
CA PRO A 547 10.49 42.04 14.56
C PRO A 547 9.36 41.75 13.56
N THR A 548 9.34 42.49 12.47
CA THR A 548 8.51 42.18 11.30
C THR A 548 8.69 40.70 10.98
N ALA A 549 7.62 39.94 11.15
CA ALA A 549 7.63 38.51 10.96
C ALA A 549 8.03 38.18 9.50
N GLN A 550 8.86 37.15 9.35
CA GLN A 550 9.46 36.74 8.07
C GLN A 550 9.23 35.25 7.89
N PRO A 551 9.05 34.77 6.64
CA PRO A 551 8.94 33.36 6.35
C PRO A 551 10.09 32.55 6.97
N GLN A 552 9.75 31.41 7.58
CA GLN A 552 10.68 30.55 8.29
C GLN A 552 11.20 29.46 7.36
N THR A 553 12.53 29.36 7.22
CA THR A 553 13.15 28.24 6.51
C THR A 553 12.99 26.96 7.33
N MET A 554 12.48 25.90 6.71
CA MET A 554 12.29 24.60 7.36
C MET A 554 13.39 23.64 6.93
N HIS A 555 14.18 23.16 7.89
CA HIS A 555 15.24 22.19 7.68
C HIS A 555 14.69 20.76 7.70
N ARG A 556 15.23 19.92 6.82
CA ARG A 556 14.92 18.49 6.75
C ARG A 556 16.13 17.67 7.21
N LEU A 557 15.94 16.88 8.26
CA LEU A 557 17.00 16.09 8.89
C LEU A 557 16.65 14.61 8.80
N TYR A 558 17.57 13.79 8.29
CA TYR A 558 17.39 12.36 8.11
C TYR A 558 18.20 11.54 9.13
N ASN A 559 17.56 10.55 9.76
CA ASN A 559 18.24 9.60 10.62
C ASN A 559 18.63 8.33 9.85
N PRO A 560 19.92 8.09 9.54
CA PRO A 560 20.34 6.90 8.81
C PRO A 560 20.13 5.58 9.57
N ASN A 561 19.89 5.62 10.88
CA ASN A 561 19.68 4.43 11.70
C ASN A 561 18.22 4.00 11.78
N SER A 562 17.28 4.95 11.81
CA SER A 562 15.83 4.67 11.95
C SER A 562 15.04 4.90 10.67
N GLY A 563 15.61 5.62 9.69
CA GLY A 563 14.89 6.06 8.49
C GLY A 563 13.98 7.29 8.71
N GLU A 564 14.01 7.89 9.90
CA GLU A 564 13.17 9.04 10.28
C GLU A 564 13.57 10.32 9.57
N HIS A 565 12.58 11.20 9.39
CA HIS A 565 12.80 12.60 9.08
C HIS A 565 12.29 13.49 10.21
N PHE A 566 13.06 14.51 10.54
CA PHE A 566 12.71 15.55 11.50
C PHE A 566 12.74 16.92 10.81
N TYR A 567 11.74 17.74 11.11
CA TYR A 567 11.58 19.07 10.50
C TYR A 567 11.56 20.15 11.57
N THR A 568 12.36 21.20 11.36
CA THR A 568 12.47 22.34 12.29
C THR A 568 12.90 23.63 11.59
N SER A 569 12.38 24.76 12.04
CA SER A 569 12.90 26.10 11.71
C SER A 569 14.02 26.57 12.64
N SER A 570 14.32 25.82 13.71
CA SER A 570 15.32 26.18 14.71
C SER A 570 16.70 25.67 14.31
N ASP A 571 17.62 26.61 14.05
CA ASP A 571 19.04 26.32 13.83
C ASP A 571 19.68 25.59 15.03
N VAL A 572 19.17 25.84 16.26
CA VAL A 572 19.66 25.20 17.48
C VAL A 572 19.22 23.74 17.54
N GLU A 573 17.96 23.43 17.24
CA GLU A 573 17.47 22.06 17.16
C GLU A 573 18.18 21.30 16.03
N ARG A 574 18.33 21.92 14.84
CA ARG A 574 19.08 21.35 13.72
C ARG A 574 20.50 20.96 14.14
N SER A 575 21.22 21.89 14.77
CA SER A 575 22.61 21.66 15.19
C SER A 575 22.72 20.55 16.25
N ALA A 576 21.76 20.48 17.18
CA ALA A 576 21.73 19.42 18.20
C ALA A 576 21.43 18.04 17.60
N VAL A 577 20.50 17.96 16.65
CA VAL A 577 20.11 16.71 15.97
C VAL A 577 21.23 16.20 15.05
N VAL A 578 21.92 17.10 14.34
CA VAL A 578 23.14 16.75 13.58
C VAL A 578 24.26 16.27 14.50
N ALA A 579 24.48 16.93 15.64
CA ALA A 579 25.46 16.49 16.63
C ALA A 579 25.12 15.11 17.23
N ALA A 580 23.83 14.74 17.25
CA ALA A 580 23.36 13.41 17.63
C ALA A 580 23.49 12.36 16.51
N GLY A 581 24.05 12.72 15.35
CA GLY A 581 24.40 11.79 14.27
C GLY A 581 23.40 11.73 13.11
N TRP A 582 22.44 12.64 13.05
CA TRP A 582 21.52 12.76 11.91
C TRP A 582 22.17 13.54 10.76
N ILE A 583 21.69 13.31 9.54
CA ILE A 583 22.14 13.96 8.32
C ILE A 583 21.26 15.18 8.06
N ASP A 584 21.86 16.35 7.95
CA ASP A 584 21.18 17.56 7.47
C ASP A 584 21.05 17.47 5.94
N GLU A 585 19.83 17.31 5.45
CA GLU A 585 19.52 17.24 4.02
C GLU A 585 19.27 18.62 3.41
N GLY A 586 19.35 19.68 4.22
CA GLY A 586 19.17 21.06 3.81
C GLY A 586 17.74 21.56 3.99
N VAL A 587 17.35 22.49 3.14
CA VAL A 587 16.03 23.16 3.22
C VAL A 587 14.98 22.30 2.53
N GLY A 588 13.96 21.90 3.27
CA GLY A 588 12.81 21.16 2.73
C GLY A 588 11.78 22.09 2.08
N TRP A 589 11.44 23.19 2.75
CA TRP A 589 10.55 24.24 2.23
C TRP A 589 10.69 25.52 3.08
N THR A 590 9.95 26.56 2.73
CA THR A 590 9.80 27.78 3.54
C THR A 590 8.36 27.84 4.06
N ALA A 591 8.18 27.92 5.38
CA ALA A 591 6.87 28.12 6.02
C ALA A 591 6.55 29.63 6.12
N PRO A 592 5.28 30.04 5.97
CA PRO A 592 4.87 31.40 6.33
C PRO A 592 5.03 31.65 7.83
N ASP A 593 4.99 32.93 8.19
CA ASP A 593 5.02 33.44 9.54
C ASP A 593 3.65 33.46 10.23
N ASP A 594 2.57 33.44 9.45
CA ASP A 594 1.20 33.21 9.89
C ASP A 594 0.46 32.22 8.98
N GLY A 595 -0.77 31.86 9.33
CA GLY A 595 -1.61 30.99 8.52
C GLY A 595 -2.26 29.87 9.32
N ILE A 596 -2.42 28.70 8.69
CA ILE A 596 -3.10 27.56 9.33
C ILE A 596 -2.07 26.80 10.17
N GLN A 597 -2.30 26.68 11.48
CA GLN A 597 -1.37 26.01 12.39
C GLN A 597 -1.10 24.56 11.96
N VAL A 598 0.18 24.21 11.80
CA VAL A 598 0.67 22.83 11.72
C VAL A 598 1.14 22.41 13.12
N TYR A 599 0.56 21.36 13.66
CA TYR A 599 0.88 20.80 14.97
C TYR A 599 2.01 19.78 14.84
N ARG A 600 3.08 19.95 15.63
CA ARG A 600 4.17 18.98 15.80
C ARG A 600 3.92 18.14 17.04
N LEU A 601 3.81 16.82 16.87
CA LEU A 601 3.57 15.89 17.97
C LEU A 601 4.72 14.90 18.08
N TYR A 602 5.17 14.65 19.30
CA TYR A 602 6.21 13.68 19.62
C TYR A 602 5.63 12.46 20.33
N ASN A 603 6.03 11.27 19.90
CA ASN A 603 5.68 10.02 20.56
C ASN A 603 6.81 9.60 21.52
N PRO A 604 6.68 9.77 22.85
CA PRO A 604 7.73 9.43 23.79
C PRO A 604 8.00 7.92 23.90
N TYR A 605 7.12 7.07 23.36
CA TYR A 605 7.26 5.61 23.41
C TYR A 605 8.01 5.05 22.20
N ALA A 606 7.92 5.70 21.04
CA ALA A 606 8.54 5.24 19.80
C ALA A 606 9.70 6.13 19.34
N GLY A 607 9.79 7.38 19.84
CA GLY A 607 10.81 8.34 19.42
C GLY A 607 10.50 9.10 18.13
N GLU A 608 9.29 8.94 17.59
CA GLU A 608 8.88 9.49 16.29
C GLU A 608 8.11 10.82 16.42
N HIS A 609 8.04 11.58 15.32
CA HIS A 609 7.27 12.82 15.21
C HIS A 609 6.15 12.71 14.16
N HIS A 610 5.02 13.36 14.42
CA HIS A 610 3.88 13.49 13.50
C HIS A 610 3.50 14.95 13.30
N TYR A 611 3.08 15.28 12.08
CA TYR A 611 2.77 16.65 11.69
C TYR A 611 1.40 16.71 11.03
N THR A 612 0.53 17.60 11.51
CA THR A 612 -0.84 17.71 11.02
C THR A 612 -1.43 19.12 11.19
N ILE A 613 -2.30 19.52 10.27
CA ILE A 613 -3.16 20.70 10.43
C ILE A 613 -4.50 20.39 11.13
N SER A 614 -4.83 19.11 11.31
CA SER A 614 -6.09 18.70 11.95
C SER A 614 -5.98 18.78 13.46
N VAL A 615 -6.83 19.61 14.04
CA VAL A 615 -7.01 19.75 15.50
C VAL A 615 -7.49 18.42 16.09
N GLU A 616 -8.35 17.70 15.38
CA GLU A 616 -8.89 16.42 15.80
C GLU A 616 -7.82 15.32 15.79
N GLU A 617 -6.96 15.28 14.77
CA GLU A 617 -5.83 14.34 14.70
C GLU A 617 -4.82 14.63 15.83
N ARG A 618 -4.50 15.90 16.06
CA ARG A 618 -3.67 16.34 17.21
C ARG A 618 -4.30 15.87 18.52
N ASP A 619 -5.56 16.20 18.77
CA ASP A 619 -6.23 15.89 20.03
C ASP A 619 -6.36 14.38 20.25
N MET A 620 -6.59 13.62 19.18
CA MET A 620 -6.58 12.16 19.20
C MET A 620 -5.20 11.62 19.60
N LEU A 621 -4.13 12.08 18.95
CA LEU A 621 -2.76 11.65 19.25
C LEU A 621 -2.33 12.01 20.68
N VAL A 622 -2.63 13.24 21.12
CA VAL A 622 -2.41 13.68 22.51
C VAL A 622 -3.18 12.78 23.48
N SER A 623 -4.44 12.43 23.16
CA SER A 623 -5.25 11.55 24.02
C SER A 623 -4.70 10.13 24.16
N VAL A 624 -3.91 9.65 23.19
CA VAL A 624 -3.26 8.34 23.23
C VAL A 624 -1.82 8.37 23.72
N GLY A 625 -1.35 9.53 24.20
CA GLY A 625 -0.09 9.68 24.92
C GLY A 625 1.05 10.30 24.13
N TRP A 626 0.76 10.89 22.96
CA TRP A 626 1.72 11.77 22.28
C TRP A 626 1.80 13.10 23.01
N VAL A 627 2.95 13.73 22.94
CA VAL A 627 3.19 15.06 23.47
C VAL A 627 3.05 16.04 22.32
N TRP A 628 2.09 16.96 22.42
CA TRP A 628 2.10 18.12 21.55
C TRP A 628 3.22 19.05 21.99
N GLU A 629 4.17 19.30 21.10
CA GLU A 629 5.26 20.23 21.35
C GLU A 629 4.82 21.65 20.95
N GLU A 630 4.90 22.59 21.88
CA GLU A 630 4.77 24.01 21.56
C GLU A 630 5.97 24.41 20.67
N GLY A 631 5.71 24.71 19.39
CA GLY A 631 6.78 24.97 18.41
C GLY A 631 6.48 24.51 16.97
N GLY A 632 5.20 24.39 16.59
CA GLY A 632 4.82 24.15 15.19
C GLY A 632 5.01 25.39 14.30
N TRP A 633 4.89 25.20 12.99
CA TRP A 633 4.89 26.28 11.98
C TRP A 633 3.48 26.48 11.40
N PHE A 634 3.34 27.44 10.48
CA PHE A 634 2.09 27.70 9.79
C PHE A 634 2.10 27.16 8.36
N SER A 635 0.93 26.81 7.86
CA SER A 635 0.67 26.47 6.47
C SER A 635 0.19 27.69 5.71
N ASP A 636 0.66 27.84 4.48
CA ASP A 636 0.29 28.93 3.57
C ASP A 636 -1.21 28.84 3.20
N PRO A 637 -2.03 29.86 3.55
CA PRO A 637 -3.43 29.90 3.16
C PRO A 637 -3.62 30.07 1.64
N ASP A 638 -2.62 30.60 0.92
CA ASP A 638 -2.64 30.78 -0.54
C ASP A 638 -2.21 29.50 -1.29
N GLN A 639 -1.79 28.46 -0.55
CA GLN A 639 -1.49 27.13 -1.07
C GLN A 639 -0.38 27.10 -2.14
N ALA A 640 0.67 27.91 -2.01
CA ALA A 640 1.69 28.09 -3.05
C ALA A 640 2.55 26.84 -3.32
N VAL A 641 3.08 26.19 -2.27
CA VAL A 641 3.96 25.01 -2.40
C VAL A 641 3.37 23.83 -1.63
N PRO A 642 2.87 22.76 -2.28
CA PRO A 642 2.26 21.64 -1.58
C PRO A 642 3.30 20.72 -0.94
N LEU A 643 3.07 20.32 0.32
CA LEU A 643 3.84 19.28 1.01
C LEU A 643 3.01 18.00 1.09
N TYR A 644 3.39 17.02 0.28
CA TYR A 644 2.69 15.75 0.13
C TYR A 644 2.96 14.84 1.33
N ARG A 645 1.91 14.17 1.83
CA ARG A 645 1.95 13.24 2.96
C ARG A 645 1.75 11.82 2.46
N ALA A 646 2.74 10.94 2.69
CA ALA A 646 2.67 9.52 2.37
C ALA A 646 2.69 8.68 3.65
N TYR A 647 1.81 7.69 3.76
CA TYR A 647 1.74 6.75 4.88
C TYR A 647 2.29 5.37 4.51
N ASN A 648 3.17 4.78 5.31
CA ASN A 648 3.69 3.42 5.12
C ASN A 648 2.89 2.42 5.98
N PRO A 649 1.96 1.64 5.39
CA PRO A 649 1.16 0.66 6.15
C PRO A 649 1.98 -0.53 6.65
N ASN A 650 3.19 -0.73 6.12
CA ASN A 650 4.06 -1.86 6.44
C ASN A 650 5.12 -1.49 7.49
N ALA A 651 5.18 -0.23 7.92
CA ALA A 651 6.13 0.23 8.93
C ALA A 651 5.49 0.25 10.33
N TYR A 652 6.19 -0.36 11.29
CA TYR A 652 5.75 -0.42 12.69
C TYR A 652 5.91 0.92 13.44
N SER A 653 6.82 1.77 12.98
CA SER A 653 7.04 3.17 13.40
C SER A 653 7.55 3.96 12.19
N ASN A 654 7.53 5.29 12.26
CA ASN A 654 8.04 6.17 11.19
C ASN A 654 7.31 5.99 9.87
N ASN A 655 6.00 5.90 10.02
CA ASN A 655 5.08 5.54 8.97
C ASN A 655 4.54 6.75 8.20
N HIS A 656 5.02 7.98 8.45
CA HIS A 656 4.65 9.14 7.65
C HIS A 656 5.89 9.85 7.08
N HIS A 657 5.81 10.25 5.81
CA HIS A 657 6.82 11.07 5.13
C HIS A 657 6.20 12.31 4.51
N TYR A 658 6.91 13.43 4.58
CA TYR A 658 6.44 14.74 4.11
C TYR A 658 7.46 15.37 3.16
N THR A 659 7.03 15.78 1.97
CA THR A 659 7.95 16.35 0.98
C THR A 659 7.30 17.32 0.02
N ALA A 660 8.05 18.36 -0.36
CA ALA A 660 7.73 19.26 -1.46
C ALA A 660 8.10 18.65 -2.83
N ASP A 661 8.95 17.60 -2.85
CA ASP A 661 9.40 16.94 -4.06
C ASP A 661 8.36 15.90 -4.51
N LEU A 662 7.61 16.25 -5.55
CA LEU A 662 6.62 15.36 -6.15
C LEU A 662 7.23 14.04 -6.66
N GLY A 663 8.49 14.04 -7.11
CA GLY A 663 9.20 12.84 -7.55
C GLY A 663 9.52 11.89 -6.40
N GLU A 664 9.97 12.43 -5.25
CA GLU A 664 10.19 11.67 -4.02
C GLU A 664 8.88 11.06 -3.51
N PHE A 665 7.82 11.88 -3.45
CA PHE A 665 6.48 11.42 -3.06
C PHE A 665 5.98 10.28 -3.96
N GLN A 666 6.04 10.45 -5.29
CA GLN A 666 5.60 9.43 -6.24
C GLN A 666 6.43 8.13 -6.13
N ARG A 667 7.72 8.23 -5.80
CA ARG A 667 8.58 7.06 -5.56
C ARG A 667 8.13 6.29 -4.32
N LEU A 668 7.70 6.96 -3.26
CA LEU A 668 7.16 6.28 -2.06
C LEU A 668 5.87 5.54 -2.37
N ILE A 669 4.95 6.16 -3.12
CA ILE A 669 3.71 5.50 -3.54
C ILE A 669 4.01 4.26 -4.41
N TYR A 670 4.98 4.37 -5.32
CA TYR A 670 5.45 3.22 -6.11
C TYR A 670 6.00 2.08 -5.24
N LEU A 671 6.66 2.41 -4.12
CA LEU A 671 7.17 1.43 -3.15
C LEU A 671 6.08 0.88 -2.21
N GLY A 672 4.80 1.18 -2.45
CA GLY A 672 3.66 0.64 -1.72
C GLY A 672 3.20 1.48 -0.52
N TRP A 673 3.63 2.75 -0.43
CA TRP A 673 3.08 3.70 0.53
C TRP A 673 1.72 4.22 0.05
N VAL A 674 0.88 4.64 0.99
CA VAL A 674 -0.47 5.18 0.77
C VAL A 674 -0.38 6.69 0.58
N ASP A 675 -1.02 7.18 -0.47
CA ASP A 675 -1.21 8.62 -0.73
C ASP A 675 -2.26 9.17 0.24
N GLU A 676 -1.86 10.08 1.13
CA GLU A 676 -2.76 10.78 2.05
C GLU A 676 -3.03 12.24 1.63
N GLY A 677 -2.62 12.62 0.42
CA GLY A 677 -2.80 13.95 -0.14
C GLY A 677 -1.80 14.98 0.36
N VAL A 678 -2.20 16.24 0.34
CA VAL A 678 -1.37 17.37 0.80
C VAL A 678 -1.58 17.55 2.30
N GLY A 679 -0.50 17.44 3.07
CA GLY A 679 -0.53 17.65 4.53
C GLY A 679 -0.67 19.12 4.90
N TRP A 680 0.09 19.99 4.22
CA TRP A 680 0.03 21.45 4.34
C TRP A 680 0.79 22.13 3.18
N TYR A 681 0.88 23.46 3.20
CA TYR A 681 1.52 24.26 2.16
C TYR A 681 2.62 25.18 2.71
N GLY A 682 3.71 25.33 1.96
CA GLY A 682 4.73 26.35 2.17
C GLY A 682 4.56 27.53 1.20
N VAL A 683 5.38 28.58 1.39
CA VAL A 683 5.45 29.75 0.51
C VAL A 683 6.50 29.55 -0.59
N GLY A 684 6.29 30.21 -1.74
CA GLY A 684 7.12 30.12 -2.95
C GLY A 684 8.09 31.26 -3.16
#